data_AF-A0A0J6NDZ7-F1
#
_entry.id   AF-A0A0J6NDZ7-F1
#
_cell.length_a   1.000
_cell.length_b   1.000
_cell.length_c   1.000
_cell.angle_alpha   90.00
_cell.angle_beta   90.00
_cell.angle_gamma   90.00
#
_symmetry.space_group_name_H-M   'P 1'
#
loop_
_entity.id
_entity.type
_entity.pdbx_description
1 polymer ?
#
loop_
_entity_poly.entity_id
_entity_poly.type
_entity_poly.pdbx_seq_one_letter_code
_entity_poly.pdbx_strand_id
1 'polypeptide(L)'
;MRCIHRLTKASPPTRRRRFHQTPGIMKHCKPTLLALALGLTLGGCALPGPVKKIFNQTAPPGAEEQLRAAETALRRKPDDVERRKNVVVKSAALAEEALRTAKTRMDAGDDAGAQAEVSRLLASAPEHMRAQQLRRQLERRLRLKLELDAAAEIGAQRPREALESLGRILQEQPDYRQAQALRDELQNREAGRRDTRPSLAEALRQPVTLNFKVQPISGIFDAISQLAGIDFVFDPEVPIATPASIVASKTTAEDAINLLLRTHQLEKKVLSQHSILIYPARSEKAKEYQELLTRAFYLSQANASHVLAALRQISSPKNVHLDERTNAVIVRDTPEVMAVIERLVASLDIAQSEVTMDVQVLEVNTNDVLDVGVDYPAELRFSVLPKEGSDKVTVGDLLGLNRDGIGVGGSNGGDLGAAIKLLQRQGKTKVLANPKIRVRNMEKASIKIGEKVPVVTTTNANGVVTESVNYQDVGLILQVEPRISLSNEVSVKVNMEVSNLKGEVKTAGGGTVYPMSTRNAETVMTARDGETQVLAGLVNQQHDRGSSGLPGLSTLGWLGSLFGSQKRSVEHTELILLLTPRIERALDLPAASNSYFHSGTEGRLTLEPLTTEAPRPAAPAAAPEQEQEASAPALDSPLAAP
;
A
#
# COMPACT_ATOMS: atom_id res chain seq x y z
N MET A 1 -51.82 21.05 -20.04
CA MET A 1 -51.62 22.52 -19.96
C MET A 1 -50.28 22.89 -20.60
N ARG A 2 -50.18 24.14 -21.10
CA ARG A 2 -49.01 24.81 -21.73
C ARG A 2 -47.70 24.68 -20.90
N CYS A 3 -46.46 24.86 -21.38
CA CYS A 3 -45.79 24.97 -22.71
C CYS A 3 -44.27 24.76 -22.43
N ILE A 4 -43.48 23.94 -23.15
CA ILE A 4 -42.83 24.15 -24.47
C ILE A 4 -41.60 25.10 -24.48
N HIS A 5 -40.44 24.55 -24.95
CA HIS A 5 -39.24 25.21 -25.53
C HIS A 5 -38.20 25.91 -24.61
N ARG A 6 -36.92 26.07 -24.97
CA ARG A 6 -35.94 25.35 -25.87
C ARG A 6 -34.54 25.99 -25.63
N LEU A 7 -33.44 25.28 -25.93
CA LEU A 7 -32.13 25.70 -26.52
C LEU A 7 -31.57 27.14 -26.22
N THR A 8 -30.26 27.42 -26.07
CA THR A 8 -29.11 26.97 -26.89
C THR A 8 -27.75 27.42 -26.30
N LYS A 9 -26.65 26.82 -26.81
CA LYS A 9 -25.21 27.23 -26.78
C LYS A 9 -24.88 28.72 -26.59
N ALA A 10 -23.76 29.01 -25.90
CA ALA A 10 -22.58 29.73 -26.45
C ALA A 10 -21.37 29.69 -25.48
N SER A 11 -20.15 29.85 -26.02
CA SER A 11 -18.87 29.86 -25.27
C SER A 11 -18.17 31.26 -25.36
N PRO A 12 -16.90 31.44 -24.96
CA PRO A 12 -16.44 32.55 -24.08
C PRO A 12 -16.11 33.87 -24.81
N PRO A 13 -15.60 34.90 -24.10
CA PRO A 13 -14.15 35.15 -24.23
C PRO A 13 -13.42 35.78 -23.00
N THR A 14 -12.10 35.87 -23.15
CA THR A 14 -11.11 36.51 -22.27
C THR A 14 -11.13 38.06 -22.31
N ARG A 15 -10.78 38.76 -21.20
CA ARG A 15 -9.70 39.80 -21.14
C ARG A 15 -9.57 40.60 -19.82
N ARG A 16 -8.32 40.61 -19.31
CA ARG A 16 -7.46 41.77 -18.91
C ARG A 16 -8.03 43.04 -18.21
N ARG A 17 -7.40 43.31 -17.05
CA ARG A 17 -6.70 44.55 -16.59
C ARG A 17 -7.47 45.75 -15.97
N ARG A 18 -6.68 46.46 -15.11
CA ARG A 18 -6.83 47.79 -14.46
C ARG A 18 -7.61 47.74 -13.14
N PHE A 19 -7.12 48.18 -11.96
CA PHE A 19 -6.22 49.27 -11.53
C PHE A 19 -6.83 50.70 -11.60
N HIS A 20 -7.48 51.08 -10.50
CA HIS A 20 -7.72 52.42 -9.92
C HIS A 20 -8.02 52.13 -8.43
N GLN A 21 -7.42 52.68 -7.37
CA GLN A 21 -6.68 53.92 -7.07
C GLN A 21 -7.56 55.17 -6.85
N THR A 22 -7.45 55.70 -5.60
CA THR A 22 -7.81 57.02 -5.01
C THR A 22 -8.84 56.93 -3.85
N PRO A 23 -9.02 57.99 -3.03
CA PRO A 23 -8.26 58.30 -1.80
C PRO A 23 -9.16 58.21 -0.54
N GLY A 24 -8.71 58.26 0.73
CA GLY A 24 -7.64 59.03 1.36
C GLY A 24 -8.23 60.20 2.19
N ILE A 25 -8.44 59.99 3.51
CA ILE A 25 -8.66 61.07 4.50
C ILE A 25 -7.77 60.78 5.72
N MET A 26 -7.04 61.81 6.17
CA MET A 26 -6.11 61.80 7.30
C MET A 26 -6.67 62.57 8.51
N LYS A 27 -5.89 62.56 9.63
CA LYS A 27 -5.92 63.45 10.83
C LYS A 27 -6.81 62.92 11.97
N HIS A 28 -6.44 62.90 13.26
CA HIS A 28 -5.26 63.33 14.07
C HIS A 28 -5.34 62.60 15.46
N CYS A 29 -4.37 62.50 16.40
CA CYS A 29 -2.95 62.89 16.51
C CYS A 29 -2.26 62.23 17.75
N LYS A 30 -0.94 61.93 17.66
CA LYS A 30 0.11 62.05 18.74
C LYS A 30 0.04 61.16 20.03
N PRO A 31 1.13 61.03 20.85
CA PRO A 31 2.50 60.65 20.45
C PRO A 31 3.23 59.75 21.50
N THR A 32 3.43 58.44 21.27
CA THR A 32 4.14 57.54 22.23
C THR A 32 5.19 56.64 21.58
N LEU A 33 5.93 57.16 20.58
CA LEU A 33 6.90 56.39 19.80
C LEU A 33 8.27 57.08 19.60
N LEU A 34 8.67 57.97 20.53
CA LEU A 34 9.95 58.68 20.49
C LEU A 34 10.87 58.40 21.72
N ALA A 35 10.57 57.36 22.51
CA ALA A 35 11.36 56.99 23.70
C ALA A 35 12.21 55.72 23.52
N LEU A 36 11.97 54.91 22.47
CA LEU A 36 12.67 53.63 22.27
C LEU A 36 13.84 53.70 21.24
N ALA A 37 13.96 54.80 20.51
CA ALA A 37 14.92 54.94 19.40
C ALA A 37 16.29 55.54 19.79
N LEU A 38 16.46 55.99 21.04
CA LEU A 38 17.68 56.66 21.51
C LEU A 38 18.57 55.80 22.43
N GLY A 39 18.19 54.55 22.70
CA GLY A 39 18.90 53.64 23.61
C GLY A 39 19.83 52.62 22.93
N LEU A 40 20.02 52.69 21.60
CA LEU A 40 20.60 51.59 20.81
C LEU A 40 21.79 51.99 19.92
N THR A 41 22.42 53.14 20.17
CA THR A 41 23.55 53.67 19.37
C THR A 41 24.87 53.82 20.15
N LEU A 42 24.93 53.41 21.42
CA LEU A 42 26.14 53.40 22.24
C LEU A 42 26.34 52.02 22.88
N GLY A 43 26.96 51.10 22.11
CA GLY A 43 27.16 49.70 22.49
C GLY A 43 28.13 48.96 21.56
N GLY A 44 29.27 49.58 21.27
CA GLY A 44 30.34 48.94 20.50
C GLY A 44 31.24 48.05 21.35
N CYS A 45 31.90 47.09 20.69
CA CYS A 45 33.01 46.26 21.19
C CYS A 45 32.70 45.14 22.21
N ALA A 46 32.20 43.99 21.71
CA ALA A 46 32.87 42.68 21.85
C ALA A 46 32.00 41.54 21.28
N LEU A 47 32.37 40.97 20.14
CA LEU A 47 31.79 39.72 19.62
C LEU A 47 32.91 38.70 19.39
N PRO A 48 32.83 37.48 19.96
CA PRO A 48 33.83 36.44 19.74
C PRO A 48 33.81 35.93 18.28
N GLY A 49 34.93 35.33 17.86
CA GLY A 49 35.25 35.16 16.44
C GLY A 49 34.82 33.90 15.64
N PRO A 50 33.88 33.01 16.04
CA PRO A 50 33.63 31.78 15.27
C PRO A 50 32.72 31.96 14.04
N VAL A 51 32.00 33.08 13.89
CA VAL A 51 30.95 33.23 12.85
C VAL A 51 31.50 33.46 11.44
N LYS A 52 32.73 33.95 11.28
CA LYS A 52 33.32 34.28 9.96
C LYS A 52 33.84 33.07 9.17
N LYS A 53 33.84 31.86 9.75
CA LYS A 53 34.28 30.61 9.09
C LYS A 53 33.16 29.80 8.41
N ILE A 54 31.90 30.20 8.55
CA ILE A 54 30.74 29.44 8.05
C ILE A 54 30.51 29.68 6.54
N PHE A 55 30.86 30.86 6.02
CA PHE A 55 30.56 31.27 4.64
C PHE A 55 31.68 31.03 3.62
N ASN A 56 32.81 30.44 4.03
CA ASN A 56 33.97 30.23 3.14
C ASN A 56 34.52 28.80 3.25
N GLN A 57 33.63 27.81 3.22
CA GLN A 57 33.99 26.40 3.08
C GLN A 57 33.93 26.01 1.60
N THR A 58 35.10 25.87 0.99
CA THR A 58 35.30 24.92 -0.12
C THR A 58 34.72 23.55 0.26
N ALA A 59 34.29 22.77 -0.73
CA ALA A 59 33.69 21.46 -0.53
C ALA A 59 34.48 20.63 0.52
N PRO A 60 33.78 19.94 1.45
CA PRO A 60 34.45 19.23 2.53
C PRO A 60 35.47 18.23 1.95
N PRO A 61 36.70 18.15 2.49
CA PRO A 61 37.72 17.22 2.00
C PRO A 61 37.17 15.79 2.06
N GLY A 62 37.44 14.99 1.04
CA GLY A 62 36.86 13.65 0.92
C GLY A 62 37.19 12.75 2.12
N ALA A 63 36.35 11.75 2.41
CA ALA A 63 36.53 10.89 3.58
C ALA A 63 37.92 10.21 3.62
N GLU A 64 38.48 9.84 2.47
CA GLU A 64 39.85 9.34 2.34
C GLU A 64 40.92 10.35 2.80
N GLU A 65 40.77 11.63 2.45
CA GLU A 65 41.72 12.69 2.80
C GLU A 65 41.65 12.99 4.31
N GLN A 66 40.45 12.99 4.87
CA GLN A 66 40.24 13.14 6.31
C GLN A 66 40.83 11.97 7.12
N LEU A 67 40.76 10.74 6.59
CA LEU A 67 41.39 9.57 7.21
C LEU A 67 42.92 9.68 7.17
N ARG A 68 43.52 10.02 6.02
CA ARG A 68 44.98 10.23 5.90
C ARG A 68 45.49 11.34 6.83
N ALA A 69 44.71 12.41 7.01
CA ALA A 69 45.02 13.46 7.98
C ALA A 69 44.96 12.96 9.44
N ALA A 70 43.99 12.11 9.78
CA ALA A 70 43.89 11.50 11.11
C ALA A 70 45.04 10.50 11.38
N GLU A 71 45.39 9.66 10.41
CA GLU A 71 46.50 8.71 10.51
C GLU A 71 47.86 9.40 10.69
N THR A 72 48.13 10.44 9.90
CA THR A 72 49.37 11.23 10.05
C THR A 72 49.42 11.98 11.38
N ALA A 73 48.27 12.41 11.92
CA ALA A 73 48.18 12.98 13.26
C ALA A 73 48.45 11.93 14.36
N LEU A 74 47.98 10.68 14.21
CA LEU A 74 48.25 9.58 15.13
C LEU A 74 49.73 9.16 15.09
N ARG A 75 50.34 9.05 13.90
CA ARG A 75 51.79 8.76 13.75
C ARG A 75 52.69 9.76 14.50
N ARG A 76 52.26 11.01 14.65
CA ARG A 76 53.01 12.05 15.41
C ARG A 76 52.90 11.93 16.93
N LYS A 77 51.87 11.25 17.46
CA LYS A 77 51.67 11.01 18.91
C LYS A 77 50.89 9.69 19.11
N PRO A 78 51.57 8.55 19.23
CA PRO A 78 50.91 7.24 19.22
C PRO A 78 50.08 6.96 20.48
N ASP A 79 50.39 7.56 21.64
CA ASP A 79 49.70 7.28 22.92
C ASP A 79 48.49 8.18 23.20
N ASP A 80 48.15 9.06 22.26
CA ASP A 80 47.01 9.97 22.36
C ASP A 80 45.69 9.23 22.05
N VAL A 81 44.93 8.90 23.09
CA VAL A 81 43.66 8.16 23.01
C VAL A 81 42.63 8.89 22.13
N GLU A 82 42.62 10.22 22.13
CA GLU A 82 41.69 11.01 21.31
C GLU A 82 42.03 10.91 19.82
N ARG A 83 43.33 10.84 19.47
CA ARG A 83 43.77 10.56 18.09
C ARG A 83 43.43 9.15 17.63
N ARG A 84 43.63 8.14 18.50
CA ARG A 84 43.23 6.75 18.20
C ARG A 84 41.72 6.69 17.92
N LYS A 85 40.90 7.32 18.77
CA LYS A 85 39.45 7.45 18.56
C LYS A 85 39.12 8.15 17.24
N ASN A 86 39.80 9.24 16.91
CA ASN A 86 39.54 9.98 15.67
C ASN A 86 39.85 9.16 14.41
N VAL A 87 40.92 8.36 14.40
CA VAL A 87 41.20 7.43 13.28
C VAL A 87 40.07 6.41 13.13
N VAL A 88 39.64 5.76 14.22
CA VAL A 88 38.55 4.77 14.20
C VAL A 88 37.21 5.38 13.73
N VAL A 89 36.88 6.60 14.16
CA VAL A 89 35.66 7.30 13.71
C VAL A 89 35.73 7.65 12.22
N LYS A 90 36.90 8.07 11.71
CA LYS A 90 37.07 8.40 10.28
C LYS A 90 37.11 7.17 9.39
N SER A 91 37.72 6.06 9.83
CA SER A 91 37.71 4.80 9.08
C SER A 91 36.30 4.19 9.03
N ALA A 92 35.52 4.30 10.11
CA ALA A 92 34.11 3.87 10.12
C ALA A 92 33.24 4.69 9.14
N ALA A 93 33.46 6.01 9.07
CA ALA A 93 32.74 6.87 8.12
C ALA A 93 33.04 6.51 6.65
N LEU A 94 34.33 6.28 6.32
CA LEU A 94 34.73 5.83 4.98
C LEU A 94 34.16 4.43 4.65
N ALA A 95 34.12 3.52 5.64
CA ALA A 95 33.52 2.20 5.47
C ALA A 95 32.00 2.27 5.20
N GLU A 96 31.26 3.17 5.86
CA GLU A 96 29.86 3.41 5.53
C GLU A 96 29.67 3.98 4.12
N GLU A 97 30.52 4.91 3.68
CA GLU A 97 30.47 5.47 2.34
C GLU A 97 30.72 4.39 1.28
N ALA A 98 31.75 3.56 1.44
CA ALA A 98 32.06 2.44 0.55
C ALA A 98 30.96 1.37 0.52
N LEU A 99 30.28 1.11 1.64
CA LEU A 99 29.13 0.20 1.67
C LEU A 99 27.88 0.80 1.00
N ARG A 100 27.69 2.12 1.07
CA ARG A 100 26.62 2.82 0.33
C ARG A 100 26.88 2.79 -1.17
N THR A 101 28.09 3.09 -1.63
CA THR A 101 28.44 3.03 -3.07
C THR A 101 28.33 1.61 -3.63
N ALA A 102 28.85 0.61 -2.91
CA ALA A 102 28.67 -0.80 -3.27
C ALA A 102 27.19 -1.18 -3.41
N LYS A 103 26.34 -0.77 -2.45
CA LYS A 103 24.90 -1.01 -2.53
C LYS A 103 24.27 -0.30 -3.73
N THR A 104 24.59 0.97 -4.01
CA THR A 104 24.04 1.66 -5.18
C THR A 104 24.43 1.01 -6.50
N ARG A 105 25.62 0.39 -6.61
CA ARG A 105 26.01 -0.39 -7.79
C ARG A 105 25.22 -1.71 -7.90
N MET A 106 24.98 -2.41 -6.79
CA MET A 106 24.10 -3.60 -6.77
C MET A 106 22.65 -3.29 -7.17
N ASP A 107 22.13 -2.15 -6.71
CA ASP A 107 20.80 -1.64 -7.03
C ASP A 107 20.72 -1.21 -8.52
N ALA A 108 21.84 -0.76 -9.11
CA ALA A 108 21.99 -0.48 -10.55
C ALA A 108 22.34 -1.71 -11.43
N GLY A 109 22.53 -2.90 -10.83
CA GLY A 109 22.88 -4.14 -11.55
C GLY A 109 24.36 -4.36 -11.83
N ASP A 110 25.24 -3.46 -11.40
CA ASP A 110 26.70 -3.60 -11.49
C ASP A 110 27.27 -4.36 -10.29
N ASP A 111 27.01 -5.68 -10.26
CA ASP A 111 27.50 -6.56 -9.19
C ASP A 111 29.03 -6.71 -9.20
N ALA A 112 29.68 -6.56 -10.35
CA ALA A 112 31.14 -6.64 -10.49
C ALA A 112 31.84 -5.39 -9.90
N GLY A 113 31.36 -4.19 -10.25
CA GLY A 113 31.83 -2.95 -9.66
C GLY A 113 31.49 -2.83 -8.17
N ALA A 114 30.40 -3.45 -7.70
CA ALA A 114 30.13 -3.58 -6.27
C ALA A 114 31.15 -4.50 -5.56
N GLN A 115 31.52 -5.63 -6.17
CA GLN A 115 32.55 -6.53 -5.62
C GLN A 115 33.92 -5.83 -5.53
N ALA A 116 34.26 -4.97 -6.51
CA ALA A 116 35.48 -4.18 -6.48
C ALA A 116 35.54 -3.23 -5.25
N GLU A 117 34.46 -2.49 -4.94
CA GLU A 117 34.45 -1.61 -3.75
C GLU A 117 34.48 -2.40 -2.43
N VAL A 118 33.75 -3.52 -2.34
CA VAL A 118 33.74 -4.35 -1.12
C VAL A 118 35.08 -5.04 -0.88
N SER A 119 35.76 -5.49 -1.93
CA SER A 119 37.11 -6.06 -1.81
C SER A 119 38.16 -4.99 -1.48
N ARG A 120 38.06 -3.78 -2.05
CA ARG A 120 38.87 -2.60 -1.68
C ARG A 120 38.68 -2.21 -0.21
N LEU A 121 37.44 -2.23 0.29
CA LEU A 121 37.15 -1.99 1.70
C LEU A 121 37.77 -3.07 2.60
N LEU A 122 37.61 -4.36 2.27
CA LEU A 122 38.17 -5.47 3.05
C LEU A 122 39.71 -5.52 3.03
N ALA A 123 40.36 -4.99 1.98
CA ALA A 123 41.82 -4.83 1.96
C ALA A 123 42.31 -3.80 3.00
N SER A 124 41.49 -2.80 3.33
CA SER A 124 41.79 -1.81 4.38
C SER A 124 41.31 -2.23 5.79
N ALA A 125 40.23 -3.01 5.88
CA ALA A 125 39.57 -3.39 7.12
C ALA A 125 39.07 -4.86 7.06
N PRO A 126 39.96 -5.87 7.21
CA PRO A 126 39.62 -7.27 7.00
C PRO A 126 38.58 -7.81 7.99
N GLU A 127 38.56 -7.27 9.22
CA GLU A 127 37.62 -7.63 10.30
C GLU A 127 36.19 -7.05 10.11
N HIS A 128 35.93 -6.27 9.05
CA HIS A 128 34.67 -5.55 8.90
C HIS A 128 33.49 -6.49 8.55
N MET A 129 32.81 -7.02 9.58
CA MET A 129 31.73 -8.01 9.50
C MET A 129 30.68 -7.74 8.41
N ARG A 130 30.17 -6.51 8.30
CA ARG A 130 29.19 -6.12 7.26
C ARG A 130 29.74 -6.27 5.84
N ALA A 131 31.03 -5.99 5.64
CA ALA A 131 31.67 -6.11 4.33
C ALA A 131 31.92 -7.58 3.97
N GLN A 132 32.29 -8.42 4.95
CA GLN A 132 32.39 -9.87 4.75
C GLN A 132 31.04 -10.55 4.44
N GLN A 133 29.94 -10.05 5.03
CA GLN A 133 28.58 -10.50 4.70
C GLN A 133 28.21 -10.09 3.26
N LEU A 134 28.47 -8.84 2.89
CA LEU A 134 28.17 -8.31 1.56
C LEU A 134 29.00 -8.99 0.46
N ARG A 135 30.30 -9.28 0.71
CA ARG A 135 31.15 -10.04 -0.21
C ARG A 135 30.57 -11.43 -0.50
N ARG A 136 30.17 -12.15 0.55
CA ARG A 136 29.52 -13.47 0.42
C ARG A 136 28.18 -13.41 -0.32
N GLN A 137 27.46 -12.29 -0.25
CA GLN A 137 26.22 -12.09 -1.02
C GLN A 137 26.51 -11.83 -2.51
N LEU A 138 27.52 -11.02 -2.82
CA LEU A 138 27.97 -10.75 -4.18
C LEU A 138 28.55 -11.99 -4.87
N GLU A 139 29.40 -12.75 -4.17
CA GLU A 139 29.96 -14.02 -4.64
C GLU A 139 28.85 -15.02 -5.05
N ARG A 140 27.79 -15.14 -4.24
CA ARG A 140 26.61 -15.96 -4.60
C ARG A 140 25.88 -15.42 -5.82
N ARG A 141 25.58 -14.12 -5.87
CA ARG A 141 24.82 -13.50 -6.97
C ARG A 141 25.53 -13.60 -8.31
N LEU A 142 26.86 -13.40 -8.33
CA LEU A 142 27.69 -13.56 -9.53
C LEU A 142 27.75 -15.04 -9.99
N ARG A 143 27.87 -15.99 -9.06
CA ARG A 143 27.82 -17.43 -9.39
C ARG A 143 26.47 -17.83 -9.99
N LEU A 144 25.37 -17.44 -9.36
CA LEU A 144 24.02 -17.77 -9.85
C LEU A 144 23.72 -17.14 -11.21
N LYS A 145 24.24 -15.93 -11.48
CA LYS A 145 24.16 -15.31 -12.81
C LYS A 145 24.90 -16.13 -13.87
N LEU A 146 26.13 -16.55 -13.60
CA LEU A 146 26.92 -17.37 -14.52
C LEU A 146 26.28 -18.77 -14.76
N GLU A 147 25.67 -19.37 -13.73
CA GLU A 147 24.90 -20.61 -13.87
C GLU A 147 23.60 -20.41 -14.68
N LEU A 148 22.94 -19.25 -14.56
CA LEU A 148 21.78 -18.88 -15.40
C LEU A 148 22.18 -18.67 -16.87
N ASP A 149 23.25 -17.92 -17.13
CA ASP A 149 23.75 -17.67 -18.48
C ASP A 149 24.11 -18.99 -19.18
N ALA A 150 24.80 -19.91 -18.48
CA ALA A 150 25.06 -21.26 -18.98
C ALA A 150 23.78 -22.10 -19.20
N ALA A 151 22.79 -21.99 -18.32
CA ALA A 151 21.50 -22.66 -18.50
C ALA A 151 20.72 -22.14 -19.71
N ALA A 152 20.83 -20.85 -20.03
CA ALA A 152 20.23 -20.23 -21.20
C ALA A 152 20.86 -20.75 -22.52
N GLU A 153 22.19 -20.85 -22.58
CA GLU A 153 22.89 -21.44 -23.73
C GLU A 153 22.50 -22.91 -23.96
N ILE A 154 22.49 -23.71 -22.89
CA ILE A 154 22.12 -25.14 -22.96
C ILE A 154 20.64 -25.30 -23.38
N GLY A 155 19.76 -24.39 -22.92
CA GLY A 155 18.31 -24.44 -23.16
C GLY A 155 17.91 -24.45 -24.63
N ALA A 156 18.74 -23.90 -25.54
CA ALA A 156 18.50 -23.94 -26.97
C ALA A 156 18.60 -25.35 -27.59
N GLN A 157 19.47 -26.21 -27.05
CA GLN A 157 19.74 -27.56 -27.58
C GLN A 157 19.16 -28.67 -26.69
N ARG A 158 19.29 -28.54 -25.36
CA ARG A 158 18.97 -29.56 -24.36
C ARG A 158 18.09 -28.97 -23.24
N PRO A 159 16.78 -28.75 -23.50
CA PRO A 159 15.89 -28.05 -22.57
C PRO A 159 15.73 -28.78 -21.22
N ARG A 160 15.81 -30.11 -21.17
CA ARG A 160 15.69 -30.87 -19.91
C ARG A 160 16.85 -30.62 -18.94
N GLU A 161 18.06 -30.61 -19.46
CA GLU A 161 19.28 -30.36 -18.68
C GLU A 161 19.32 -28.90 -18.18
N ALA A 162 18.87 -27.96 -19.01
CA ALA A 162 18.65 -26.58 -18.60
C ALA A 162 17.58 -26.46 -17.48
N LEU A 163 16.46 -27.19 -17.58
CA LEU A 163 15.44 -27.23 -16.53
C LEU A 163 15.95 -27.83 -15.21
N GLU A 164 16.82 -28.83 -15.25
CA GLU A 164 17.48 -29.39 -14.06
C GLU A 164 18.51 -28.42 -13.44
N SER A 165 19.25 -27.65 -14.25
CA SER A 165 20.10 -26.57 -13.72
C SER A 165 19.27 -25.43 -13.09
N LEU A 166 18.17 -25.01 -13.76
CA LEU A 166 17.27 -23.98 -13.24
C LEU A 166 16.55 -24.43 -11.96
N GLY A 167 16.24 -25.73 -11.85
CA GLY A 167 15.71 -26.32 -10.62
C GLY A 167 16.67 -26.16 -9.43
N ARG A 168 17.98 -26.36 -9.64
CA ARG A 168 19.00 -26.14 -8.59
C ARG A 168 19.15 -24.65 -8.23
N ILE A 169 19.20 -23.77 -9.23
CA ILE A 169 19.24 -22.31 -9.02
C ILE A 169 18.04 -21.83 -8.18
N LEU A 170 16.83 -22.32 -8.49
CA LEU A 170 15.60 -21.94 -7.80
C LEU A 170 15.43 -22.61 -6.43
N GLN A 171 16.14 -23.72 -6.15
CA GLN A 171 16.26 -24.28 -4.80
C GLN A 171 17.16 -23.42 -3.89
N GLU A 172 18.24 -22.83 -4.43
CA GLU A 172 19.09 -21.90 -3.67
C GLU A 172 18.43 -20.51 -3.51
N GLN A 173 17.74 -20.01 -4.55
CA GLN A 173 17.04 -18.72 -4.51
C GLN A 173 15.66 -18.79 -5.20
N PRO A 174 14.57 -19.05 -4.45
CA PRO A 174 13.22 -19.19 -5.01
C PRO A 174 12.73 -17.96 -5.78
N ASP A 175 13.05 -16.75 -5.31
CA ASP A 175 12.54 -15.47 -5.85
C ASP A 175 13.33 -14.95 -7.08
N TYR A 176 14.19 -15.76 -7.69
CA TYR A 176 15.04 -15.30 -8.80
C TYR A 176 14.25 -15.23 -10.13
N ARG A 177 13.58 -14.08 -10.36
CA ARG A 177 12.68 -13.83 -11.51
C ARG A 177 13.23 -14.24 -12.88
N GLN A 178 14.52 -14.02 -13.14
CA GLN A 178 15.15 -14.38 -14.42
C GLN A 178 15.17 -15.91 -14.63
N ALA A 179 15.50 -16.67 -13.59
CA ALA A 179 15.48 -18.13 -13.63
C ALA A 179 14.05 -18.69 -13.70
N GLN A 180 13.09 -18.06 -13.01
CA GLN A 180 11.67 -18.40 -13.13
C GLN A 180 11.17 -18.23 -14.57
N ALA A 181 11.39 -17.06 -15.18
CA ALA A 181 10.97 -16.76 -16.54
C ALA A 181 11.57 -17.74 -17.57
N LEU A 182 12.88 -18.01 -17.48
CA LEU A 182 13.54 -18.97 -18.38
C LEU A 182 13.07 -20.41 -18.17
N ARG A 183 12.82 -20.82 -16.91
CA ARG A 183 12.22 -22.14 -16.62
C ARG A 183 10.85 -22.25 -17.25
N ASP A 184 10.01 -21.23 -17.08
CA ASP A 184 8.63 -21.24 -17.56
C ASP A 184 8.59 -21.19 -19.11
N GLU A 185 9.49 -20.46 -19.76
CA GLU A 185 9.71 -20.50 -21.21
C GLU A 185 10.11 -21.90 -21.70
N LEU A 186 11.10 -22.54 -21.06
CA LEU A 186 11.56 -23.87 -21.42
C LEU A 186 10.51 -24.96 -21.12
N GLN A 187 9.75 -24.83 -20.03
CA GLN A 187 8.60 -25.69 -19.72
C GLN A 187 7.50 -25.54 -20.76
N ASN A 188 7.19 -24.32 -21.21
CA ASN A 188 6.22 -24.08 -22.28
C ASN A 188 6.70 -24.64 -23.64
N ARG A 189 8.00 -24.56 -23.96
CA ARG A 189 8.58 -25.23 -25.15
C ARG A 189 8.53 -26.76 -25.04
N GLU A 190 8.84 -27.34 -23.87
CA GLU A 190 8.68 -28.77 -23.62
C GLU A 190 7.21 -29.22 -23.70
N ALA A 191 6.29 -28.44 -23.13
CA ALA A 191 4.85 -28.72 -23.15
C ALA A 191 4.29 -28.63 -24.58
N GLY A 192 4.63 -27.59 -25.34
CA GLY A 192 4.26 -27.48 -26.76
C GLY A 192 4.89 -28.54 -27.67
N ARG A 193 6.00 -29.17 -27.27
CA ARG A 193 6.53 -30.40 -27.89
C ARG A 193 5.84 -31.68 -27.43
N ARG A 194 5.23 -31.68 -26.23
CA ARG A 194 4.45 -32.80 -25.66
C ARG A 194 2.98 -32.74 -26.02
N ASP A 195 2.50 -31.64 -26.61
CA ASP A 195 1.24 -31.58 -27.34
C ASP A 195 1.31 -32.56 -28.53
N THR A 196 1.07 -33.85 -28.24
CA THR A 196 0.79 -34.89 -29.22
C THR A 196 -0.59 -34.70 -29.85
N ARG A 197 -0.96 -33.45 -30.12
CA ARG A 197 -1.87 -33.17 -31.22
C ARG A 197 -1.17 -33.72 -32.46
N PRO A 198 -1.82 -34.56 -33.28
CA PRO A 198 -1.36 -34.73 -34.65
C PRO A 198 -1.42 -33.35 -35.30
N SER A 199 -0.29 -32.65 -35.33
CA SER A 199 -0.16 -31.37 -36.02
C SER A 199 -0.39 -31.67 -37.49
N LEU A 200 -1.59 -31.34 -37.97
CA LEU A 200 -1.95 -31.41 -39.39
C LEU A 200 -0.80 -30.75 -40.15
N ALA A 201 -0.18 -31.54 -41.02
CA ALA A 201 1.17 -31.24 -41.49
C ALA A 201 1.22 -29.85 -42.14
N GLU A 202 2.40 -29.24 -42.07
CA GLU A 202 2.70 -27.92 -42.65
C GLU A 202 2.28 -27.80 -44.13
N ALA A 203 2.16 -28.94 -44.82
CA ALA A 203 1.49 -29.14 -46.11
C ALA A 203 0.10 -28.47 -46.24
N LEU A 204 -0.80 -28.56 -45.25
CA LEU A 204 -2.14 -27.96 -45.35
C LEU A 204 -2.17 -26.45 -45.19
N ARG A 205 -1.11 -25.86 -44.62
CA ARG A 205 -0.97 -24.40 -44.45
C ARG A 205 -0.45 -23.71 -45.70
N GLN A 206 -0.05 -24.47 -46.72
CA GLN A 206 0.36 -23.91 -48.00
C GLN A 206 -0.85 -23.25 -48.71
N PRO A 207 -0.67 -22.07 -49.31
CA PRO A 207 -1.76 -21.36 -49.99
C PRO A 207 -2.12 -22.07 -51.29
N VAL A 208 -3.31 -22.66 -51.33
CA VAL A 208 -3.87 -23.33 -52.52
C VAL A 208 -4.94 -22.45 -53.19
N THR A 209 -5.23 -22.76 -54.44
CA THR A 209 -6.35 -22.16 -55.19
C THR A 209 -7.25 -23.29 -55.66
N LEU A 210 -8.48 -23.33 -55.15
CA LEU A 210 -9.45 -24.39 -55.37
C LEU A 210 -10.67 -23.80 -56.08
N ASN A 211 -11.05 -24.38 -57.22
CA ASN A 211 -12.14 -23.90 -58.07
C ASN A 211 -12.99 -25.09 -58.53
N PHE A 212 -13.80 -25.61 -57.60
CA PHE A 212 -14.70 -26.73 -57.86
C PHE A 212 -16.12 -26.21 -58.08
N LYS A 213 -16.58 -26.29 -59.33
CA LYS A 213 -17.95 -25.96 -59.72
C LYS A 213 -18.75 -27.26 -59.79
N VAL A 214 -19.60 -27.49 -58.78
CA VAL A 214 -20.56 -28.62 -58.71
C VAL A 214 -19.86 -29.97 -58.88
N GLN A 215 -19.11 -30.39 -57.86
CA GLN A 215 -18.44 -31.69 -57.79
C GLN A 215 -18.95 -32.49 -56.58
N PRO A 216 -18.95 -33.84 -56.63
CA PRO A 216 -19.28 -34.65 -55.47
C PRO A 216 -18.25 -34.42 -54.35
N ILE A 217 -18.67 -34.53 -53.09
CA ILE A 217 -17.82 -34.27 -51.93
C ILE A 217 -16.55 -35.15 -51.93
N SER A 218 -16.63 -36.43 -52.31
CA SER A 218 -15.44 -37.28 -52.51
C SER A 218 -14.43 -36.64 -53.47
N GLY A 219 -14.85 -36.30 -54.69
CA GLY A 219 -13.94 -35.78 -55.72
C GLY A 219 -13.22 -34.48 -55.32
N ILE A 220 -13.84 -33.68 -54.44
CA ILE A 220 -13.18 -32.50 -53.85
C ILE A 220 -12.14 -32.92 -52.81
N PHE A 221 -12.47 -33.84 -51.89
CA PHE A 221 -11.52 -34.36 -50.91
C PHE A 221 -10.38 -35.18 -51.53
N ASP A 222 -10.63 -35.96 -52.58
CA ASP A 222 -9.61 -36.71 -53.32
C ASP A 222 -8.63 -35.76 -54.01
N ALA A 223 -9.12 -34.66 -54.59
CA ALA A 223 -8.27 -33.62 -55.17
C ALA A 223 -7.45 -32.87 -54.09
N ILE A 224 -8.04 -32.59 -52.92
CA ILE A 224 -7.32 -32.01 -51.78
C ILE A 224 -6.29 -33.00 -51.23
N SER A 225 -6.59 -34.31 -51.22
CA SER A 225 -5.69 -35.39 -50.79
C SER A 225 -4.43 -35.45 -51.65
N GLN A 226 -4.60 -35.42 -52.98
CA GLN A 226 -3.49 -35.39 -53.94
C GLN A 226 -2.64 -34.12 -53.84
N LEU A 227 -3.24 -32.98 -53.48
CA LEU A 227 -2.53 -31.70 -53.33
C LEU A 227 -1.80 -31.57 -51.98
N ALA A 228 -2.39 -32.08 -50.89
CA ALA A 228 -1.87 -31.91 -49.52
C ALA A 228 -1.10 -33.13 -48.99
N GLY A 229 -1.17 -34.29 -49.65
CA GLY A 229 -0.54 -35.54 -49.21
C GLY A 229 -1.18 -36.15 -47.96
N ILE A 230 -2.51 -36.06 -47.83
CA ILE A 230 -3.27 -36.50 -46.65
C ILE A 230 -4.45 -37.37 -47.07
N ASP A 231 -4.63 -38.49 -46.39
CA ASP A 231 -5.70 -39.46 -46.62
C ASP A 231 -6.99 -39.05 -45.90
N PHE A 232 -8.13 -39.13 -46.60
CA PHE A 232 -9.45 -38.94 -46.00
C PHE A 232 -10.17 -40.27 -45.84
N VAL A 233 -10.67 -40.54 -44.63
CA VAL A 233 -11.52 -41.69 -44.31
C VAL A 233 -12.93 -41.17 -44.04
N PHE A 234 -13.95 -41.78 -44.64
CA PHE A 234 -15.35 -41.37 -44.47
C PHE A 234 -16.11 -42.38 -43.62
N ASP A 235 -16.90 -41.92 -42.65
CA ASP A 235 -17.92 -42.74 -41.99
C ASP A 235 -19.03 -43.14 -43.00
N PRO A 236 -19.62 -44.35 -42.92
CA PRO A 236 -20.64 -44.82 -43.86
C PRO A 236 -21.89 -43.94 -43.98
N GLU A 237 -22.20 -43.10 -42.99
CA GLU A 237 -23.34 -42.18 -43.00
C GLU A 237 -23.06 -40.84 -43.70
N VAL A 238 -21.82 -40.59 -44.15
CA VAL A 238 -21.48 -39.37 -44.89
C VAL A 238 -22.12 -39.39 -46.29
N PRO A 239 -22.84 -38.34 -46.72
CA PRO A 239 -23.36 -38.25 -48.08
C PRO A 239 -22.24 -37.93 -49.08
N ILE A 240 -21.50 -38.95 -49.52
CA ILE A 240 -20.32 -38.80 -50.38
C ILE A 240 -20.68 -38.18 -51.75
N ALA A 241 -21.88 -38.45 -52.27
CA ALA A 241 -22.33 -38.07 -53.60
C ALA A 241 -23.06 -36.71 -53.69
N THR A 242 -23.24 -35.96 -52.60
CA THR A 242 -23.89 -34.64 -52.69
C THR A 242 -23.01 -33.65 -53.45
N PRO A 243 -23.60 -32.82 -54.34
CA PRO A 243 -22.85 -31.80 -55.05
C PRO A 243 -22.46 -30.65 -54.12
N ALA A 244 -21.19 -30.29 -54.14
CA ALA A 244 -20.61 -29.17 -53.42
C ALA A 244 -19.95 -28.19 -54.40
N SER A 245 -19.83 -26.94 -53.99
CA SER A 245 -19.08 -25.91 -54.71
C SER A 245 -18.20 -25.12 -53.76
N ILE A 246 -16.92 -24.99 -54.12
CA ILE A 246 -15.98 -24.14 -53.40
C ILE A 246 -15.11 -23.39 -54.41
N VAL A 247 -15.08 -22.07 -54.27
CA VAL A 247 -14.24 -21.17 -55.06
C VAL A 247 -13.44 -20.35 -54.05
N ALA A 248 -12.17 -20.74 -53.88
CA ALA A 248 -11.29 -20.24 -52.84
C ALA A 248 -9.91 -19.95 -53.45
N SER A 249 -9.46 -18.70 -53.32
CA SER A 249 -8.21 -18.21 -53.92
C SER A 249 -7.25 -17.77 -52.82
N LYS A 250 -6.02 -18.30 -52.82
CA LYS A 250 -4.98 -18.02 -51.80
C LYS A 250 -5.39 -18.42 -50.36
N THR A 251 -6.24 -19.44 -50.22
CA THR A 251 -6.67 -19.96 -48.92
C THR A 251 -5.77 -21.12 -48.50
N THR A 252 -5.66 -21.41 -47.21
CA THR A 252 -5.04 -22.68 -46.80
C THR A 252 -5.94 -23.85 -47.18
N ALA A 253 -5.37 -25.04 -47.33
CA ALA A 253 -6.17 -26.24 -47.55
C ALA A 253 -6.98 -26.62 -46.30
N GLU A 254 -6.47 -26.31 -45.10
CA GLU A 254 -7.20 -26.47 -43.84
C GLU A 254 -8.47 -25.58 -43.79
N ASP A 255 -8.38 -24.30 -44.16
CA ASP A 255 -9.55 -23.40 -44.15
C ASP A 255 -10.61 -23.83 -45.17
N ALA A 256 -10.17 -24.31 -46.35
CA ALA A 256 -11.05 -24.86 -47.37
C ALA A 256 -11.78 -26.13 -46.89
N ILE A 257 -11.07 -27.05 -46.23
CA ILE A 257 -11.67 -28.22 -45.57
C ILE A 257 -12.66 -27.77 -44.49
N ASN A 258 -12.27 -26.86 -43.60
CA ASN A 258 -13.12 -26.35 -42.52
C ASN A 258 -14.39 -25.67 -43.05
N LEU A 259 -14.32 -24.97 -44.19
CA LEU A 259 -15.46 -24.38 -44.86
C LEU A 259 -16.40 -25.44 -45.46
N LEU A 260 -15.86 -26.42 -46.20
CA LEU A 260 -16.64 -27.53 -46.77
C LEU A 260 -17.39 -28.33 -45.71
N LEU A 261 -16.69 -28.69 -44.62
CA LEU A 261 -17.25 -29.43 -43.50
C LEU A 261 -18.42 -28.65 -42.85
N ARG A 262 -18.25 -27.33 -42.60
CA ARG A 262 -19.30 -26.48 -42.04
C ARG A 262 -20.52 -26.36 -42.97
N THR A 263 -20.31 -26.15 -44.27
CA THR A 263 -21.40 -26.03 -45.26
C THR A 263 -22.25 -27.31 -45.35
N HIS A 264 -21.62 -28.49 -45.23
CA HIS A 264 -22.30 -29.78 -45.37
C HIS A 264 -22.63 -30.49 -44.05
N GLN A 265 -22.50 -29.81 -42.89
CA GLN A 265 -22.77 -30.37 -41.56
C GLN A 265 -21.97 -31.64 -41.26
N LEU A 266 -20.68 -31.61 -41.61
CA LEU A 266 -19.70 -32.65 -41.33
C LEU A 266 -18.70 -32.15 -40.29
N GLU A 267 -18.09 -33.07 -39.55
CA GLU A 267 -16.95 -32.81 -38.66
C GLU A 267 -15.73 -33.64 -39.09
N LYS A 268 -14.53 -33.18 -38.67
CA LYS A 268 -13.27 -33.89 -38.85
C LYS A 268 -12.70 -34.35 -37.51
N LYS A 269 -12.19 -35.57 -37.47
CA LYS A 269 -11.28 -36.06 -36.44
C LYS A 269 -9.93 -36.36 -37.09
N VAL A 270 -8.86 -35.81 -36.55
CA VAL A 270 -7.51 -36.14 -37.00
C VAL A 270 -7.12 -37.49 -36.39
N LEU A 271 -6.78 -38.48 -37.23
CA LEU A 271 -6.36 -39.81 -36.79
C LEU A 271 -4.84 -39.94 -36.71
N SER A 272 -4.11 -39.30 -37.64
CA SER A 272 -2.64 -39.28 -37.66
C SER A 272 -2.13 -37.98 -38.29
N GLN A 273 -0.81 -37.84 -38.44
CA GLN A 273 -0.21 -36.71 -39.18
C GLN A 273 -0.64 -36.65 -40.66
N HIS A 274 -1.08 -37.78 -41.24
CA HIS A 274 -1.43 -37.91 -42.65
C HIS A 274 -2.84 -38.47 -42.89
N SER A 275 -3.68 -38.68 -41.85
CA SER A 275 -5.04 -39.19 -42.05
C SER A 275 -6.11 -38.51 -41.20
N ILE A 276 -7.26 -38.23 -41.82
CA ILE A 276 -8.39 -37.50 -41.24
C ILE A 276 -9.67 -38.32 -41.46
N LEU A 277 -10.40 -38.61 -40.37
CA LEU A 277 -11.75 -39.17 -40.39
C LEU A 277 -12.77 -38.04 -40.54
N ILE A 278 -13.71 -38.19 -41.48
CA ILE A 278 -14.84 -37.29 -41.70
C ILE A 278 -16.12 -38.03 -41.34
N TYR A 279 -16.95 -37.42 -40.49
CA TYR A 279 -18.21 -38.00 -40.01
C TYR A 279 -19.33 -36.93 -39.96
N PRO A 280 -20.62 -37.31 -40.00
CA PRO A 280 -21.72 -36.36 -39.91
C PRO A 280 -21.79 -35.68 -38.54
N ALA A 281 -22.12 -34.38 -38.49
CA ALA A 281 -22.23 -33.59 -37.25
C ALA A 281 -23.49 -33.92 -36.42
N ARG A 282 -23.75 -35.22 -36.18
CA ARG A 282 -24.85 -35.74 -35.36
C ARG A 282 -24.37 -35.96 -33.92
N SER A 283 -25.23 -35.67 -32.94
CA SER A 283 -24.92 -35.84 -31.50
C SER A 283 -24.49 -37.26 -31.12
N GLU A 284 -24.95 -38.28 -31.84
CA GLU A 284 -24.59 -39.69 -31.62
C GLU A 284 -23.16 -39.97 -32.10
N LYS A 285 -22.86 -39.68 -33.38
CA LYS A 285 -21.51 -39.81 -33.94
C LYS A 285 -20.47 -38.91 -33.26
N ALA A 286 -20.89 -37.74 -32.80
CA ALA A 286 -20.07 -36.88 -31.95
C ALA A 286 -19.67 -37.57 -30.64
N LYS A 287 -20.54 -38.37 -29.99
CA LYS A 287 -20.18 -39.13 -28.78
C LYS A 287 -19.28 -40.34 -29.08
N GLU A 288 -19.39 -40.91 -30.28
CA GLU A 288 -18.59 -42.06 -30.73
C GLU A 288 -17.16 -41.64 -31.12
N TYR A 289 -17.01 -40.51 -31.84
CA TYR A 289 -15.73 -40.09 -32.40
C TYR A 289 -15.01 -38.95 -31.65
N GLN A 290 -15.73 -37.99 -31.03
CA GLN A 290 -15.06 -36.86 -30.35
C GLN A 290 -14.32 -37.34 -29.09
N GLU A 291 -13.03 -37.05 -29.03
CA GLU A 291 -12.23 -37.28 -27.84
C GLU A 291 -12.50 -36.21 -26.78
N LEU A 292 -12.71 -36.65 -25.55
CA LEU A 292 -12.90 -35.78 -24.39
C LEU A 292 -11.67 -35.86 -23.50
N LEU A 293 -10.96 -34.74 -23.38
CA LEU A 293 -9.85 -34.59 -22.45
C LEU A 293 -10.41 -34.27 -21.06
N THR A 294 -9.88 -34.93 -20.03
CA THR A 294 -10.13 -34.57 -18.63
C THR A 294 -8.90 -33.86 -18.09
N ARG A 295 -9.06 -32.64 -17.58
CA ARG A 295 -7.98 -31.86 -16.96
C ARG A 295 -8.43 -31.29 -15.62
N ALA A 296 -7.58 -31.44 -14.62
CA ALA A 296 -7.71 -30.75 -13.34
C ALA A 296 -6.96 -29.41 -13.41
N PHE A 297 -7.65 -28.32 -13.11
CA PHE A 297 -7.07 -27.00 -12.92
C PHE A 297 -6.98 -26.71 -11.43
N TYR A 298 -5.76 -26.70 -10.89
CA TYR A 298 -5.48 -26.32 -9.51
C TYR A 298 -5.35 -24.81 -9.44
N LEU A 299 -6.19 -24.14 -8.66
CA LEU A 299 -6.20 -22.68 -8.56
C LEU A 299 -5.39 -22.22 -7.35
N SER A 300 -4.51 -21.25 -7.57
CA SER A 300 -3.57 -20.79 -6.55
C SER A 300 -4.03 -19.51 -5.84
N GLN A 301 -4.83 -18.68 -6.51
CA GLN A 301 -5.20 -17.33 -6.07
C GLN A 301 -6.72 -17.14 -6.02
N ALA A 302 -7.43 -17.64 -7.03
CA ALA A 302 -8.88 -17.64 -7.13
C ALA A 302 -9.50 -18.83 -6.41
N ASN A 303 -10.73 -18.65 -5.92
CA ASN A 303 -11.52 -19.72 -5.31
C ASN A 303 -12.29 -20.49 -6.40
N ALA A 304 -12.15 -21.81 -6.39
CA ALA A 304 -12.70 -22.72 -7.38
C ALA A 304 -14.24 -22.65 -7.54
N SER A 305 -14.98 -22.27 -6.49
CA SER A 305 -16.43 -22.06 -6.58
C SER A 305 -16.81 -20.88 -7.49
N HIS A 306 -16.08 -19.77 -7.42
CA HIS A 306 -16.31 -18.58 -8.26
C HIS A 306 -15.86 -18.82 -9.71
N VAL A 307 -14.72 -19.49 -9.91
CA VAL A 307 -14.25 -19.87 -11.26
C VAL A 307 -15.24 -20.85 -11.91
N LEU A 308 -15.76 -21.83 -11.17
CA LEU A 308 -16.80 -22.74 -11.67
C LEU A 308 -18.08 -22.01 -12.12
N ALA A 309 -18.52 -21.00 -11.37
CA ALA A 309 -19.68 -20.20 -11.75
C ALA A 309 -19.45 -19.46 -13.08
N ALA A 310 -18.28 -18.83 -13.26
CA ALA A 310 -17.89 -18.17 -14.51
C ALA A 310 -17.79 -19.16 -15.69
N LEU A 311 -17.15 -20.31 -15.49
CA LEU A 311 -17.01 -21.36 -16.52
C LEU A 311 -18.36 -21.90 -17.00
N ARG A 312 -19.30 -22.13 -16.07
CA ARG A 312 -20.66 -22.56 -16.39
C ARG A 312 -21.45 -21.52 -17.19
N GLN A 313 -21.25 -20.23 -16.92
CA GLN A 313 -21.94 -19.15 -17.62
C GLN A 313 -21.36 -18.85 -19.01
N ILE A 314 -20.03 -18.96 -19.19
CA ILE A 314 -19.34 -18.55 -20.41
C ILE A 314 -19.13 -19.72 -21.38
N SER A 315 -18.70 -20.88 -20.89
CA SER A 315 -18.25 -22.00 -21.72
C SER A 315 -19.16 -23.22 -21.72
N SER A 316 -20.21 -23.24 -20.88
CA SER A 316 -21.18 -24.34 -20.73
C SER A 316 -20.61 -25.78 -20.88
N PRO A 317 -19.49 -26.09 -20.20
CA PRO A 317 -18.75 -27.35 -20.41
C PRO A 317 -19.57 -28.59 -20.04
N LYS A 318 -19.39 -29.67 -20.82
CA LYS A 318 -20.17 -30.92 -20.73
C LYS A 318 -20.18 -31.52 -19.33
N ASN A 319 -19.02 -31.61 -18.67
CA ASN A 319 -18.87 -32.14 -17.31
C ASN A 319 -17.84 -31.34 -16.53
N VAL A 320 -18.24 -30.80 -15.37
CA VAL A 320 -17.32 -30.13 -14.44
C VAL A 320 -17.62 -30.50 -13.00
N HIS A 321 -16.56 -30.79 -12.25
CA HIS A 321 -16.60 -31.10 -10.83
C HIS A 321 -15.68 -30.17 -10.04
N LEU A 322 -16.09 -29.87 -8.81
CA LEU A 322 -15.36 -29.05 -7.86
C LEU A 322 -14.73 -29.96 -6.80
N ASP A 323 -13.41 -29.90 -6.61
CA ASP A 323 -12.77 -30.44 -5.41
C ASP A 323 -12.39 -29.26 -4.49
N GLU A 324 -13.27 -28.95 -3.54
CA GLU A 324 -13.06 -27.88 -2.55
C GLU A 324 -11.82 -28.13 -1.68
N ARG A 325 -11.48 -29.40 -1.41
CA ARG A 325 -10.33 -29.80 -0.58
C ARG A 325 -8.99 -29.47 -1.23
N THR A 326 -8.92 -29.41 -2.57
CA THR A 326 -7.70 -29.04 -3.31
C THR A 326 -7.81 -27.72 -4.07
N ASN A 327 -8.90 -26.97 -3.87
CA ASN A 327 -9.24 -25.77 -4.63
C ASN A 327 -9.10 -25.98 -6.16
N ALA A 328 -9.60 -27.12 -6.64
CA ALA A 328 -9.42 -27.56 -8.03
C ALA A 328 -10.75 -27.66 -8.78
N VAL A 329 -10.71 -27.27 -10.06
CA VAL A 329 -11.82 -27.45 -11.00
C VAL A 329 -11.43 -28.53 -11.99
N ILE A 330 -12.15 -29.66 -11.97
CA ILE A 330 -11.93 -30.78 -12.88
C ILE A 330 -12.92 -30.65 -14.03
N VAL A 331 -12.42 -30.42 -15.25
CA VAL A 331 -13.22 -30.25 -16.47
C VAL A 331 -12.99 -31.45 -17.38
N ARG A 332 -14.06 -31.96 -17.99
CA ARG A 332 -13.99 -32.96 -19.07
C ARG A 332 -14.76 -32.49 -20.29
N ASP A 333 -14.04 -32.13 -21.35
CA ASP A 333 -14.62 -31.65 -22.61
C ASP A 333 -13.67 -31.86 -23.81
N THR A 334 -14.06 -31.40 -25.01
CA THR A 334 -13.24 -31.47 -26.23
C THR A 334 -11.96 -30.63 -26.11
N PRO A 335 -10.88 -30.97 -26.86
CA PRO A 335 -9.62 -30.20 -26.83
C PRO A 335 -9.78 -28.72 -27.24
N GLU A 336 -10.74 -28.39 -28.10
CA GLU A 336 -11.03 -27.01 -28.51
C GLU A 336 -11.60 -26.19 -27.34
N VAL A 337 -12.61 -26.72 -26.65
CA VAL A 337 -13.21 -26.11 -25.46
C VAL A 337 -12.19 -26.03 -24.32
N MET A 338 -11.37 -27.06 -24.14
CA MET A 338 -10.33 -27.10 -23.11
C MET A 338 -9.31 -25.95 -23.25
N ALA A 339 -8.92 -25.61 -24.49
CA ALA A 339 -7.98 -24.51 -24.74
C ALA A 339 -8.60 -23.12 -24.46
N VAL A 340 -9.89 -22.95 -24.72
CA VAL A 340 -10.66 -21.74 -24.32
C VAL A 340 -10.74 -21.64 -22.79
N ILE A 341 -11.04 -22.75 -22.11
CA ILE A 341 -11.12 -22.83 -20.64
C ILE A 341 -9.76 -22.56 -20.00
N GLU A 342 -8.65 -23.06 -20.55
CA GLU A 342 -7.30 -22.81 -20.03
C GLU A 342 -6.95 -21.31 -20.08
N ARG A 343 -7.28 -20.60 -21.16
CA ARG A 343 -7.12 -19.14 -21.26
C ARG A 343 -8.00 -18.39 -20.27
N LEU A 344 -9.27 -18.80 -20.13
CA LEU A 344 -10.21 -18.18 -19.21
C LEU A 344 -9.79 -18.39 -17.74
N VAL A 345 -9.38 -19.60 -17.35
CA VAL A 345 -8.84 -19.90 -16.02
C VAL A 345 -7.57 -19.08 -15.75
N ALA A 346 -6.63 -19.01 -16.70
CA ALA A 346 -5.41 -18.22 -16.56
C ALA A 346 -5.67 -16.69 -16.44
N SER A 347 -6.79 -16.18 -16.97
CA SER A 347 -7.21 -14.79 -16.80
C SER A 347 -7.94 -14.51 -15.48
N LEU A 348 -8.43 -15.55 -14.80
CA LEU A 348 -9.18 -15.47 -13.54
C LEU A 348 -8.33 -15.80 -12.31
N ASP A 349 -7.33 -16.70 -12.41
CA ASP A 349 -6.45 -17.10 -11.29
C ASP A 349 -5.32 -16.08 -11.03
N ILE A 350 -5.66 -14.80 -10.99
CA ILE A 350 -4.72 -13.69 -10.75
C ILE A 350 -4.55 -13.42 -9.25
N ALA A 351 -3.32 -13.07 -8.85
CA ALA A 351 -3.01 -12.78 -7.46
C ALA A 351 -3.77 -11.53 -6.98
N GLN A 352 -4.48 -11.63 -5.87
CA GLN A 352 -5.16 -10.49 -5.28
C GLN A 352 -4.16 -9.48 -4.71
N SER A 353 -4.49 -8.20 -4.86
CA SER A 353 -3.69 -7.10 -4.31
C SER A 353 -3.75 -7.05 -2.79
N GLU A 354 -2.66 -6.61 -2.18
CA GLU A 354 -2.51 -6.46 -0.73
C GLU A 354 -2.04 -5.05 -0.39
N VAL A 355 -2.59 -4.48 0.67
CA VAL A 355 -2.16 -3.20 1.25
C VAL A 355 -1.82 -3.36 2.72
N THR A 356 -0.68 -2.85 3.14
CA THR A 356 -0.38 -2.58 4.54
C THR A 356 -0.81 -1.16 4.88
N MET A 357 -1.55 -1.00 5.96
CA MET A 357 -2.06 0.28 6.43
C MET A 357 -1.32 0.65 7.72
N ASP A 358 -0.52 1.72 7.65
CA ASP A 358 0.08 2.35 8.82
C ASP A 358 -0.90 3.40 9.36
N VAL A 359 -1.44 3.19 10.56
CA VAL A 359 -2.38 4.12 11.20
C VAL A 359 -1.73 4.73 12.43
N GLN A 360 -1.94 6.04 12.64
CA GLN A 360 -1.45 6.77 13.80
C GLN A 360 -2.61 7.55 14.43
N VAL A 361 -2.87 7.27 15.69
CA VAL A 361 -3.87 7.93 16.52
C VAL A 361 -3.16 8.89 17.46
N LEU A 362 -3.30 10.19 17.22
CA LEU A 362 -2.70 11.24 18.02
C LEU A 362 -3.80 11.94 18.84
N GLU A 363 -3.82 11.72 20.15
CA GLU A 363 -4.52 12.64 21.05
C GLU A 363 -3.55 13.76 21.45
N VAL A 364 -3.97 15.01 21.27
CA VAL A 364 -3.27 16.22 21.71
C VAL A 364 -4.15 16.88 22.77
N ASN A 365 -3.75 16.76 24.04
CA ASN A 365 -4.40 17.47 25.13
C ASN A 365 -3.50 18.64 25.57
N THR A 366 -4.09 19.84 25.62
CA THR A 366 -3.47 21.07 26.11
C THR A 366 -4.31 21.64 27.25
N ASN A 367 -3.74 21.62 28.44
CA ASN A 367 -4.37 22.12 29.67
C ASN A 367 -3.62 23.37 30.16
N ASP A 368 -4.27 24.53 30.07
CA ASP A 368 -3.78 25.81 30.61
C ASP A 368 -4.65 26.22 31.81
N VAL A 369 -4.04 26.21 32.99
CA VAL A 369 -4.68 26.56 34.25
C VAL A 369 -3.97 27.77 34.84
N LEU A 370 -4.72 28.84 35.05
CA LEU A 370 -4.27 30.07 35.70
C LEU A 370 -5.09 30.29 36.97
N ASP A 371 -4.42 30.29 38.11
CA ASP A 371 -5.00 30.50 39.45
C ASP A 371 -4.28 31.69 40.09
N VAL A 372 -4.98 32.81 40.23
CA VAL A 372 -4.42 34.12 40.62
C VAL A 372 -5.35 34.83 41.60
N GLY A 373 -4.81 35.23 42.75
CA GLY A 373 -5.44 36.18 43.66
C GLY A 373 -5.09 35.95 45.12
N VAL A 374 -5.98 36.38 46.00
CA VAL A 374 -5.83 36.27 47.46
C VAL A 374 -6.95 35.37 48.00
N ASP A 375 -6.57 34.28 48.64
CA ASP A 375 -7.52 33.38 49.31
C ASP A 375 -7.83 33.93 50.72
N TYR A 376 -9.08 34.35 50.90
CA TYR A 376 -9.66 34.85 52.15
C TYR A 376 -10.46 33.75 52.87
N PRO A 377 -10.56 33.76 54.22
CA PRO A 377 -11.42 32.84 54.95
C PRO A 377 -12.89 33.03 54.57
N ALA A 378 -13.53 31.96 54.08
CA ALA A 378 -14.95 31.98 53.67
C ALA A 378 -15.94 32.00 54.85
N GLU A 379 -15.49 31.57 56.04
CA GLU A 379 -16.24 31.63 57.29
C GLU A 379 -15.46 32.45 58.32
N LEU A 380 -16.12 33.42 58.95
CA LEU A 380 -15.64 34.10 60.15
C LEU A 380 -16.34 33.49 61.36
N ARG A 381 -15.56 32.97 62.31
CA ARG A 381 -16.07 32.40 63.56
C ARG A 381 -15.90 33.39 64.68
N PHE A 382 -17.03 33.79 65.25
CA PHE A 382 -17.08 34.59 66.46
C PHE A 382 -17.05 33.64 67.66
N SER A 383 -16.00 33.72 68.47
CA SER A 383 -15.85 32.98 69.72
C SER A 383 -15.77 33.95 70.88
N VAL A 384 -16.21 33.53 72.07
CA VAL A 384 -16.01 34.33 73.28
C VAL A 384 -14.59 34.07 73.76
N LEU A 385 -13.78 35.13 73.84
CA LEU A 385 -12.43 35.05 74.40
C LEU A 385 -12.54 34.90 75.92
N PRO A 386 -11.81 33.94 76.53
CA PRO A 386 -11.72 33.90 77.98
C PRO A 386 -10.96 35.13 78.49
N LYS A 387 -11.30 35.58 79.70
CA LYS A 387 -10.66 36.73 80.32
C LYS A 387 -9.18 36.44 80.60
N GLU A 388 -8.33 37.45 80.38
CA GLU A 388 -6.87 37.34 80.46
C GLU A 388 -6.41 36.58 81.72
N GLY A 389 -5.76 35.43 81.51
CA GLY A 389 -5.31 34.52 82.58
C GLY A 389 -6.18 33.28 82.84
N SER A 390 -7.30 33.08 82.13
CA SER A 390 -8.06 31.83 82.17
C SER A 390 -8.18 31.15 80.80
N ASP A 391 -8.30 29.82 80.81
CA ASP A 391 -8.37 28.97 79.60
C ASP A 391 -9.79 28.36 79.43
N LYS A 392 -10.79 28.95 80.11
CA LYS A 392 -12.17 28.46 80.19
C LYS A 392 -13.13 29.64 80.18
N VAL A 393 -14.06 29.64 79.22
CA VAL A 393 -15.16 30.60 79.15
C VAL A 393 -16.20 30.26 80.22
N THR A 394 -16.54 31.21 81.09
CA THR A 394 -17.56 31.04 82.13
C THR A 394 -18.88 31.71 81.73
N VAL A 395 -19.98 31.31 82.38
CA VAL A 395 -21.31 31.93 82.15
C VAL A 395 -21.30 33.42 82.52
N GLY A 396 -20.44 33.85 83.44
CA GLY A 396 -20.25 35.27 83.76
C GLY A 396 -19.64 36.08 82.61
N ASP A 397 -18.73 35.48 81.84
CA ASP A 397 -18.11 36.14 80.66
C ASP A 397 -19.14 36.32 79.53
N LEU A 398 -20.12 35.41 79.41
CA LEU A 398 -21.26 35.54 78.48
C LEU A 398 -22.24 36.64 78.90
N LEU A 399 -22.44 36.86 80.20
CA LEU A 399 -23.32 37.92 80.73
C LEU A 399 -22.67 39.31 80.71
N GLY A 400 -21.33 39.36 80.73
CA GLY A 400 -20.51 40.57 80.65
C GLY A 400 -19.94 40.86 79.26
N LEU A 401 -20.49 40.25 78.19
CA LEU A 401 -20.00 40.36 76.82
C LEU A 401 -19.89 41.83 76.36
N ASN A 402 -18.66 42.29 76.18
CA ASN A 402 -18.30 43.58 75.60
C ASN A 402 -17.49 43.33 74.32
N ARG A 403 -17.26 44.38 73.51
CA ARG A 403 -16.50 44.34 72.25
C ARG A 403 -15.12 43.67 72.38
N ASP A 404 -14.49 43.77 73.56
CA ASP A 404 -13.15 43.26 73.84
C ASP A 404 -13.14 41.77 74.22
N GLY A 405 -14.32 41.16 74.43
CA GLY A 405 -14.51 39.73 74.77
C GLY A 405 -14.92 38.85 73.58
N ILE A 406 -15.00 39.40 72.36
CA ILE A 406 -15.38 38.66 71.14
C ILE A 406 -14.14 38.49 70.25
N GLY A 407 -13.67 37.25 70.11
CA GLY A 407 -12.63 36.87 69.18
C GLY A 407 -13.21 36.59 67.80
N VAL A 408 -12.56 37.12 66.76
CA VAL A 408 -12.89 36.84 65.35
C VAL A 408 -11.76 36.01 64.76
N GLY A 409 -12.02 34.73 64.49
CA GLY A 409 -11.04 33.80 63.92
C GLY A 409 -11.49 33.23 62.57
N GLY A 410 -10.54 32.69 61.81
CA GLY A 410 -10.86 31.86 60.65
C GLY A 410 -11.48 30.51 61.04
N SER A 411 -11.96 29.75 60.05
CA SER A 411 -12.58 28.43 60.24
C SER A 411 -11.75 27.42 61.06
N ASN A 412 -10.43 27.57 61.06
CA ASN A 412 -9.47 26.69 61.76
C ASN A 412 -9.07 27.17 63.18
N GLY A 413 -9.76 28.17 63.75
CA GLY A 413 -9.53 28.61 65.14
C GLY A 413 -8.20 29.34 65.39
N GLY A 414 -7.50 29.72 64.32
CA GLY A 414 -6.27 30.50 64.35
C GLY A 414 -6.39 31.84 63.62
N ASP A 415 -5.28 32.57 63.63
CA ASP A 415 -5.14 33.97 63.23
C ASP A 415 -5.67 34.29 61.82
N LEU A 416 -6.05 35.55 61.59
CA LEU A 416 -6.76 36.02 60.39
C LEU A 416 -5.83 36.23 59.18
N GLY A 417 -5.13 35.17 58.77
CA GLY A 417 -4.19 35.17 57.66
C GLY A 417 -4.86 35.15 56.28
N ALA A 418 -4.32 35.95 55.36
CA ALA A 418 -4.64 35.91 53.93
C ALA A 418 -3.45 35.35 53.13
N ALA A 419 -3.71 34.44 52.19
CA ALA A 419 -2.66 33.80 51.40
C ALA A 419 -2.69 34.29 49.94
N ILE A 420 -1.53 34.72 49.42
CA ILE A 420 -1.38 35.06 48.00
C ILE A 420 -1.11 33.79 47.21
N LYS A 421 -1.88 33.56 46.15
CA LYS A 421 -1.76 32.39 45.30
C LYS A 421 -1.54 32.82 43.84
N LEU A 422 -0.42 32.38 43.28
CA LEU A 422 -0.01 32.62 41.89
C LEU A 422 0.49 31.31 41.30
N LEU A 423 -0.33 30.66 40.49
CA LEU A 423 -0.01 29.38 39.88
C LEU A 423 -0.50 29.35 38.43
N GLN A 424 0.44 29.26 37.50
CA GLN A 424 0.16 28.88 36.12
C GLN A 424 0.68 27.46 35.85
N ARG A 425 -0.15 26.60 35.26
CA ARG A 425 0.23 25.25 34.80
C ARG A 425 -0.11 25.10 33.33
N GLN A 426 0.86 24.65 32.53
CA GLN A 426 0.69 24.31 31.13
C GLN A 426 1.05 22.84 30.91
N GLY A 427 0.07 22.03 30.56
CA GLY A 427 0.24 20.61 30.19
C GLY A 427 0.16 20.41 28.68
N LYS A 428 1.01 19.52 28.15
CA LYS A 428 0.97 19.03 26.76
C LYS A 428 1.23 17.53 26.74
N THR A 429 0.26 16.72 26.34
CA THR A 429 0.38 15.25 26.18
C THR A 429 0.11 14.85 24.73
N LYS A 430 0.73 13.74 24.27
CA LYS A 430 0.78 13.37 22.85
C LYS A 430 0.93 11.86 22.62
N VAL A 431 0.30 11.39 21.53
CA VAL A 431 0.33 10.02 20.94
C VAL A 431 -0.45 8.99 21.76
N LEU A 432 -1.37 8.28 21.10
CA LEU A 432 -2.20 7.25 21.73
C LEU A 432 -1.86 5.84 21.23
N ALA A 433 -1.79 5.63 19.91
CA ALA A 433 -1.46 4.32 19.33
C ALA A 433 -1.00 4.39 17.86
N ASN A 434 -0.14 3.45 17.45
CA ASN A 434 0.35 3.32 16.07
C ASN A 434 0.08 1.90 15.50
N PRO A 435 -1.19 1.46 15.33
CA PRO A 435 -1.47 0.14 14.79
C PRO A 435 -1.09 0.01 13.31
N LYS A 436 -0.67 -1.18 12.91
CA LYS A 436 -0.30 -1.56 11.54
C LYS A 436 -1.00 -2.86 11.17
N ILE A 437 -1.64 -2.89 10.01
CA ILE A 437 -2.35 -4.10 9.53
C ILE A 437 -2.17 -4.29 8.02
N ARG A 438 -1.96 -5.54 7.60
CA ARG A 438 -1.97 -5.95 6.19
C ARG A 438 -3.34 -6.57 5.88
N VAL A 439 -3.93 -6.17 4.77
CA VAL A 439 -5.30 -6.55 4.36
C VAL A 439 -5.34 -6.80 2.86
N ARG A 440 -6.11 -7.81 2.43
CA ARG A 440 -6.36 -8.11 1.01
C ARG A 440 -7.38 -7.14 0.43
N ASN A 441 -7.34 -6.93 -0.88
CA ASN A 441 -8.30 -6.10 -1.59
C ASN A 441 -9.74 -6.58 -1.36
N MET A 442 -10.64 -5.66 -1.00
CA MET A 442 -12.06 -5.90 -0.71
C MET A 442 -12.35 -6.83 0.49
N GLU A 443 -11.37 -7.16 1.32
CA GLU A 443 -11.59 -7.90 2.57
C GLU A 443 -11.65 -6.93 3.77
N LYS A 444 -12.61 -7.17 4.68
CA LYS A 444 -12.72 -6.42 5.93
C LYS A 444 -11.82 -7.02 6.99
N ALA A 445 -10.96 -6.21 7.60
CA ALA A 445 -10.14 -6.58 8.74
C ALA A 445 -10.45 -5.71 9.96
N SER A 446 -10.16 -6.23 11.16
CA SER A 446 -10.33 -5.48 12.41
C SER A 446 -9.23 -5.75 13.42
N ILE A 447 -8.81 -4.69 14.10
CA ILE A 447 -7.86 -4.68 15.21
C ILE A 447 -8.63 -4.24 16.46
N LYS A 448 -8.43 -4.93 17.57
CA LYS A 448 -8.88 -4.52 18.90
C LYS A 448 -7.68 -4.50 19.84
N ILE A 449 -7.37 -3.34 20.43
CA ILE A 449 -6.27 -3.14 21.38
C ILE A 449 -6.90 -2.50 22.62
N GLY A 450 -6.99 -3.24 23.73
CA GLY A 450 -7.68 -2.76 24.92
C GLY A 450 -7.86 -3.83 25.99
N GLU A 451 -8.61 -3.46 27.02
CA GLU A 451 -8.95 -4.29 28.17
C GLU A 451 -10.47 -4.56 28.22
N LYS A 452 -10.88 -5.60 28.94
CA LYS A 452 -12.31 -5.90 29.16
C LYS A 452 -12.69 -5.59 30.59
N VAL A 453 -13.57 -4.62 30.77
CA VAL A 453 -14.00 -4.16 32.10
C VAL A 453 -15.30 -4.88 32.49
N PRO A 454 -15.32 -5.64 33.59
CA PRO A 454 -16.54 -6.24 34.11
C PRO A 454 -17.42 -5.16 34.75
N VAL A 455 -18.65 -5.02 34.24
CA VAL A 455 -19.71 -4.21 34.80
C VAL A 455 -20.69 -5.15 35.48
N VAL A 456 -20.77 -5.07 36.82
CA VAL A 456 -21.74 -5.84 37.60
C VAL A 456 -23.08 -5.10 37.61
N THR A 457 -24.12 -5.73 37.11
CA THR A 457 -25.51 -5.24 37.17
C THR A 457 -26.30 -6.04 38.20
N THR A 458 -26.74 -5.37 39.26
CA THR A 458 -27.66 -5.92 40.27
C THR A 458 -29.11 -5.71 39.81
N THR A 459 -29.84 -6.79 39.51
CA THR A 459 -31.28 -6.73 39.29
C THR A 459 -32.02 -7.18 40.56
N ASN A 460 -32.90 -6.31 41.06
CA ASN A 460 -33.76 -6.61 42.20
C ASN A 460 -35.14 -7.03 41.68
N ALA A 461 -35.44 -8.33 41.76
CA ALA A 461 -36.76 -8.87 41.46
C ALA A 461 -37.30 -9.57 42.71
N ASN A 462 -38.48 -9.15 43.18
CA ASN A 462 -39.20 -9.76 44.31
C ASN A 462 -38.35 -9.96 45.60
N GLY A 463 -37.44 -9.03 45.90
CA GLY A 463 -36.57 -9.10 47.08
C GLY A 463 -35.33 -10.01 46.94
N VAL A 464 -35.12 -10.63 45.79
CA VAL A 464 -33.88 -11.34 45.46
C VAL A 464 -32.97 -10.41 44.65
N VAL A 465 -31.79 -10.13 45.20
CA VAL A 465 -30.69 -9.45 44.48
C VAL A 465 -30.03 -10.50 43.58
N THR A 466 -30.10 -10.32 42.26
CA THR A 466 -29.32 -11.12 41.30
C THR A 466 -28.20 -10.26 40.72
N GLU A 467 -26.95 -10.74 40.81
CA GLU A 467 -25.81 -10.11 40.16
C GLU A 467 -25.54 -10.75 38.80
N SER A 468 -25.43 -9.92 37.76
CA SER A 468 -25.01 -10.33 36.41
C SER A 468 -23.75 -9.55 36.02
N VAL A 469 -22.73 -10.24 35.48
CA VAL A 469 -21.47 -9.61 35.08
C VAL A 469 -21.43 -9.49 33.56
N ASN A 470 -21.44 -8.26 33.05
CA ASN A 470 -21.28 -7.98 31.62
C ASN A 470 -19.91 -7.36 31.34
N TYR A 471 -19.17 -7.88 30.35
CA TYR A 471 -17.85 -7.36 30.00
C TYR A 471 -17.96 -6.35 28.86
N GLN A 472 -17.43 -5.14 29.07
CA GLN A 472 -17.34 -4.11 28.03
C GLN A 472 -15.91 -4.01 27.50
N ASP A 473 -15.75 -3.97 26.18
CA ASP A 473 -14.45 -3.75 25.50
C ASP A 473 -14.06 -2.26 25.66
N VAL A 474 -12.87 -1.97 26.20
CA VAL A 474 -12.36 -0.59 26.39
C VAL A 474 -10.96 -0.46 25.77
N GLY A 475 -10.82 0.41 24.77
CA GLY A 475 -9.55 0.69 24.11
C GLY A 475 -9.75 1.19 22.68
N LEU A 476 -8.80 0.88 21.79
CA LEU A 476 -8.86 1.19 20.37
C LEU A 476 -9.44 0.01 19.57
N ILE A 477 -10.55 0.24 18.88
CA ILE A 477 -11.12 -0.65 17.88
C ILE A 477 -10.97 0.02 16.52
N LEU A 478 -10.23 -0.60 15.61
CA LEU A 478 -10.03 -0.12 14.24
C LEU A 478 -10.51 -1.19 13.26
N GLN A 479 -11.49 -0.87 12.43
CA GLN A 479 -11.95 -1.72 11.33
C GLN A 479 -11.66 -1.03 10.02
N VAL A 480 -11.14 -1.79 9.06
CA VAL A 480 -10.69 -1.29 7.77
C VAL A 480 -11.10 -2.23 6.65
N GLU A 481 -11.51 -1.64 5.52
CA GLU A 481 -11.89 -2.36 4.31
C GLU A 481 -11.30 -1.58 3.12
N PRO A 482 -10.16 -2.03 2.56
CA PRO A 482 -9.50 -1.34 1.46
C PRO A 482 -10.02 -1.82 0.10
N ARG A 483 -10.01 -0.91 -0.86
CA ARG A 483 -10.25 -1.15 -2.29
C ARG A 483 -9.13 -0.50 -3.09
N ILE A 484 -8.30 -1.34 -3.69
CA ILE A 484 -7.14 -0.93 -4.48
C ILE A 484 -7.60 -0.71 -5.93
N SER A 485 -7.28 0.46 -6.49
CA SER A 485 -7.59 0.86 -7.86
C SER A 485 -6.41 0.61 -8.79
N LEU A 486 -6.68 0.44 -10.09
CA LEU A 486 -5.64 0.27 -11.12
C LEU A 486 -4.70 1.49 -11.26
N SER A 487 -5.09 2.65 -10.73
CA SER A 487 -4.29 3.89 -10.65
C SER A 487 -3.29 3.93 -9.49
N ASN A 488 -3.09 2.82 -8.76
CA ASN A 488 -2.33 2.75 -7.50
C ASN A 488 -2.88 3.69 -6.39
N GLU A 489 -4.17 3.96 -6.44
CA GLU A 489 -4.93 4.68 -5.41
C GLU A 489 -5.72 3.66 -4.56
N VAL A 490 -5.65 3.81 -3.24
CA VAL A 490 -6.32 2.95 -2.27
C VAL A 490 -7.47 3.72 -1.64
N SER A 491 -8.70 3.36 -2.01
CA SER A 491 -9.89 3.79 -1.29
C SER A 491 -10.05 2.93 -0.04
N VAL A 492 -10.28 3.53 1.12
CA VAL A 492 -10.38 2.80 2.39
C VAL A 492 -11.64 3.25 3.12
N LYS A 493 -12.51 2.30 3.46
CA LYS A 493 -13.52 2.51 4.48
C LYS A 493 -12.91 2.24 5.86
N VAL A 494 -12.96 3.23 6.74
CA VAL A 494 -12.40 3.19 8.09
C VAL A 494 -13.50 3.42 9.11
N ASN A 495 -13.63 2.49 10.06
CA ASN A 495 -14.43 2.68 11.27
C ASN A 495 -13.48 2.59 12.47
N MET A 496 -13.31 3.68 13.21
CA MET A 496 -12.48 3.74 14.41
C MET A 496 -13.35 4.10 15.63
N GLU A 497 -13.11 3.42 16.74
CA GLU A 497 -13.62 3.75 18.06
C GLU A 497 -12.45 3.78 19.05
N VAL A 498 -12.37 4.84 19.86
CA VAL A 498 -11.40 5.01 20.94
C VAL A 498 -12.16 5.20 22.25
N SER A 499 -11.97 4.26 23.16
CA SER A 499 -12.69 4.16 24.42
C SER A 499 -11.72 4.18 25.61
N ASN A 500 -11.94 5.10 26.56
CA ASN A 500 -11.10 5.30 27.74
C ASN A 500 -11.96 5.36 29.02
N LEU A 501 -11.50 4.76 30.12
CA LEU A 501 -12.11 4.92 31.44
C LEU A 501 -11.84 6.30 32.02
N LYS A 502 -12.86 6.93 32.63
CA LYS A 502 -12.73 8.20 33.38
C LYS A 502 -12.49 7.99 34.89
N GLY A 503 -12.26 6.76 35.33
CA GLY A 503 -12.05 6.38 36.74
C GLY A 503 -13.23 5.61 37.35
N GLU A 504 -13.18 5.39 38.67
CA GLU A 504 -14.28 4.85 39.48
C GLU A 504 -15.13 5.99 40.06
N VAL A 505 -16.46 5.87 39.96
CA VAL A 505 -17.43 6.72 40.64
C VAL A 505 -18.29 5.84 41.55
N LYS A 506 -18.32 6.16 42.84
CA LYS A 506 -19.19 5.48 43.81
C LYS A 506 -20.59 6.07 43.76
N THR A 507 -21.57 5.22 43.47
CA THR A 507 -23.00 5.55 43.48
C THR A 507 -23.49 5.68 44.91
N ALA A 508 -24.54 6.48 45.14
CA ALA A 508 -25.13 6.68 46.48
C ALA A 508 -25.55 5.38 47.20
N GLY A 509 -25.82 4.29 46.47
CA GLY A 509 -26.08 2.95 47.00
C GLY A 509 -24.84 2.09 47.26
N GLY A 510 -23.63 2.64 47.26
CA GLY A 510 -22.36 1.93 47.52
C GLY A 510 -21.75 1.19 46.31
N GLY A 511 -22.47 1.07 45.20
CA GLY A 511 -21.98 0.42 43.98
C GLY A 511 -20.96 1.26 43.20
N THR A 512 -19.91 0.61 42.71
CA THR A 512 -18.85 1.19 41.86
C THR A 512 -19.28 1.21 40.39
N VAL A 513 -19.23 2.38 39.75
CA VAL A 513 -19.51 2.57 38.32
C VAL A 513 -18.28 3.14 37.62
N TYR A 514 -17.97 2.64 36.42
CA TYR A 514 -16.84 3.08 35.61
C TYR A 514 -17.33 3.90 34.41
N PRO A 515 -17.49 5.24 34.52
CA PRO A 515 -17.83 6.08 33.38
C PRO A 515 -16.78 5.96 32.27
N MET A 516 -17.23 5.70 31.04
CA MET A 516 -16.39 5.58 29.86
C MET A 516 -16.53 6.80 28.96
N SER A 517 -15.43 7.24 28.36
CA SER A 517 -15.42 8.20 27.25
C SER A 517 -15.21 7.42 25.96
N THR A 518 -16.08 7.59 24.98
CA THR A 518 -15.93 7.00 23.64
C THR A 518 -15.77 8.10 22.59
N ARG A 519 -15.01 7.81 21.52
CA ARG A 519 -14.79 8.71 20.38
C ARG A 519 -14.79 7.88 19.11
N ASN A 520 -15.81 8.10 18.27
CA ASN A 520 -16.06 7.25 17.10
C ASN A 520 -15.94 8.08 15.81
N ALA A 521 -15.37 7.47 14.76
CA ALA A 521 -15.26 8.04 13.43
C ALA A 521 -15.50 6.94 12.37
N GLU A 522 -16.49 7.12 11.52
CA GLU A 522 -16.71 6.33 10.30
C GLU A 522 -16.53 7.24 9.08
N THR A 523 -15.72 6.82 8.12
CA THR A 523 -15.40 7.62 6.93
C THR A 523 -14.85 6.75 5.80
N VAL A 524 -14.89 7.28 4.57
CA VAL A 524 -14.28 6.69 3.38
C VAL A 524 -13.36 7.73 2.77
N MET A 525 -12.08 7.40 2.63
CA MET A 525 -11.07 8.25 1.98
C MET A 525 -10.45 7.53 0.78
N THR A 526 -9.66 8.25 -0.03
CA THR A 526 -8.83 7.65 -1.07
C THR A 526 -7.46 8.35 -1.07
N ALA A 527 -6.41 7.57 -0.83
CA ALA A 527 -5.02 8.03 -0.77
C ALA A 527 -4.15 7.24 -1.76
N ARG A 528 -3.07 7.85 -2.25
CA ARG A 528 -2.09 7.14 -3.08
C ARG A 528 -1.18 6.25 -2.25
N ASP A 529 -0.51 5.32 -2.91
CA ASP A 529 0.54 4.51 -2.30
C ASP A 529 1.59 5.38 -1.57
N GLY A 530 1.79 5.13 -0.28
CA GLY A 530 2.70 5.88 0.58
C GLY A 530 2.22 7.27 1.02
N GLU A 531 1.05 7.74 0.57
CA GLU A 531 0.51 9.06 0.91
C GLU A 531 -0.20 9.04 2.28
N THR A 532 0.26 9.88 3.22
CA THR A 532 -0.42 10.04 4.51
C THR A 532 -1.60 11.01 4.38
N GLN A 533 -2.83 10.53 4.62
CA GLN A 533 -4.01 11.38 4.74
C GLN A 533 -4.47 11.55 6.19
N VAL A 534 -5.03 12.72 6.49
CA VAL A 534 -5.62 13.07 7.79
C VAL A 534 -7.14 12.95 7.68
N LEU A 535 -7.72 12.02 8.43
CA LEU A 535 -9.12 11.64 8.31
C LEU A 535 -10.08 12.51 9.12
N ALA A 536 -9.67 12.87 10.34
CA ALA A 536 -10.49 13.60 11.29
C ALA A 536 -9.62 14.34 12.30
N GLY A 537 -10.03 15.55 12.67
CA GLY A 537 -9.59 16.28 13.85
C GLY A 537 -10.81 16.53 14.75
N LEU A 538 -10.98 15.73 15.80
CA LEU A 538 -12.10 15.85 16.74
C LEU A 538 -11.68 16.75 17.91
N VAL A 539 -12.03 18.04 17.81
CA VAL A 539 -11.73 19.05 18.84
C VAL A 539 -12.84 19.11 19.89
N ASN A 540 -12.47 18.96 21.16
CA ASN A 540 -13.29 19.29 22.32
C ASN A 540 -12.60 20.39 23.14
N GLN A 541 -13.34 21.42 23.54
CA GLN A 541 -12.81 22.58 24.26
C GLN A 541 -13.71 22.92 25.44
N GLN A 542 -13.16 22.83 26.66
CA GLN A 542 -13.87 23.13 27.90
C GLN A 542 -13.30 24.39 28.56
N HIS A 543 -14.20 25.23 29.07
CA HIS A 543 -13.89 26.51 29.70
C HIS A 543 -14.49 26.57 31.10
N ASP A 544 -13.69 26.29 32.12
CA ASP A 544 -14.09 26.44 33.52
C ASP A 544 -13.55 27.76 34.09
N ARG A 545 -14.45 28.60 34.59
CA ARG A 545 -14.12 29.85 35.28
C ARG A 545 -14.74 29.82 36.66
N GLY A 546 -13.90 29.77 37.69
CA GLY A 546 -14.27 29.97 39.08
C GLY A 546 -13.81 31.34 39.57
N SER A 547 -14.65 31.98 40.37
CA SER A 547 -14.32 33.21 41.10
C SER A 547 -14.81 33.09 42.53
N SER A 548 -13.90 33.28 43.48
CA SER A 548 -14.14 33.26 44.93
C SER A 548 -13.64 34.56 45.53
N GLY A 549 -14.28 35.11 46.54
CA GLY A 549 -13.84 36.36 47.16
C GLY A 549 -14.87 36.98 48.09
N LEU A 550 -14.50 38.11 48.68
CA LEU A 550 -15.37 38.84 49.61
C LEU A 550 -16.60 39.39 48.85
N PRO A 551 -17.83 39.15 49.35
CA PRO A 551 -19.04 39.66 48.69
C PRO A 551 -19.01 41.20 48.63
N GLY A 552 -19.39 41.75 47.48
CA GLY A 552 -19.36 43.19 47.21
C GLY A 552 -17.98 43.75 46.86
N LEU A 553 -16.91 43.37 47.56
CA LEU A 553 -15.55 43.89 47.30
C LEU A 553 -14.87 43.21 46.10
N SER A 554 -15.09 41.91 45.91
CA SER A 554 -14.50 41.13 44.81
C SER A 554 -15.03 41.51 43.41
N THR A 555 -16.13 42.26 43.33
CA THR A 555 -16.76 42.66 42.05
C THR A 555 -16.36 44.05 41.55
N LEU A 556 -15.57 44.82 42.30
CA LEU A 556 -15.06 46.12 41.85
C LEU A 556 -14.04 45.93 40.71
N GLY A 557 -14.28 46.53 39.55
CA GLY A 557 -13.55 46.22 38.31
C GLY A 557 -12.01 46.31 38.37
N TRP A 558 -11.44 47.24 39.15
CA TRP A 558 -9.98 47.42 39.27
C TRP A 558 -9.38 47.02 40.63
N LEU A 559 -10.21 46.75 41.65
CA LEU A 559 -9.75 46.27 42.98
C LEU A 559 -10.09 44.80 43.25
N GLY A 560 -11.02 44.19 42.51
CA GLY A 560 -11.58 42.88 42.82
C GLY A 560 -10.56 41.74 42.86
N SER A 561 -9.46 41.87 42.11
CA SER A 561 -8.31 40.96 42.11
C SER A 561 -7.49 40.98 43.41
N LEU A 562 -7.63 42.02 44.24
CA LEU A 562 -7.04 42.08 45.58
C LEU A 562 -7.96 41.48 46.64
N PHE A 563 -9.27 41.45 46.40
CA PHE A 563 -10.31 41.01 47.36
C PHE A 563 -10.95 39.65 46.99
N GLY A 564 -10.28 38.87 46.14
CA GLY A 564 -10.70 37.53 45.73
C GLY A 564 -9.64 36.79 44.91
N SER A 565 -9.96 35.55 44.56
CA SER A 565 -9.18 34.66 43.70
C SER A 565 -9.97 34.26 42.45
N GLN A 566 -9.30 34.30 41.30
CA GLN A 566 -9.85 33.90 40.01
C GLN A 566 -9.10 32.70 39.48
N LYS A 567 -9.84 31.60 39.27
CA LYS A 567 -9.35 30.36 38.69
C LYS A 567 -9.93 30.19 37.28
N ARG A 568 -9.06 30.19 36.27
CA ARG A 568 -9.41 29.91 34.88
C ARG A 568 -8.72 28.62 34.45
N SER A 569 -9.51 27.64 34.03
CA SER A 569 -9.03 26.42 33.40
C SER A 569 -9.54 26.40 31.96
N VAL A 570 -8.64 26.11 31.02
CA VAL A 570 -8.99 25.85 29.64
C VAL A 570 -8.36 24.53 29.21
N GLU A 571 -9.22 23.56 28.92
CA GLU A 571 -8.84 22.25 28.39
C GLU A 571 -9.19 22.19 26.91
N HIS A 572 -8.19 21.93 26.07
CA HIS A 572 -8.37 21.60 24.66
C HIS A 572 -7.90 20.17 24.42
N THR A 573 -8.75 19.34 23.83
CA THR A 573 -8.40 17.98 23.41
C THR A 573 -8.72 17.80 21.95
N GLU A 574 -7.74 17.40 21.14
CA GLU A 574 -7.89 17.11 19.72
C GLU A 574 -7.46 15.67 19.43
N LEU A 575 -8.33 14.87 18.80
CA LEU A 575 -7.98 13.55 18.29
C LEU A 575 -7.75 13.64 16.78
N ILE A 576 -6.52 13.39 16.35
CA ILE A 576 -6.09 13.38 14.94
C ILE A 576 -5.82 11.94 14.50
N LEU A 577 -6.51 11.51 13.44
CA LEU A 577 -6.29 10.21 12.80
C LEU A 577 -5.51 10.38 11.50
N LEU A 578 -4.31 9.82 11.43
CA LEU A 578 -3.51 9.74 10.21
C LEU A 578 -3.50 8.30 9.70
N LEU A 579 -3.63 8.11 8.38
CA LEU A 579 -3.52 6.82 7.73
C LEU A 579 -2.63 6.92 6.49
N THR A 580 -1.72 5.96 6.36
CA THR A 580 -0.83 5.83 5.19
C THR A 580 -0.99 4.41 4.64
N PRO A 581 -1.65 4.21 3.49
CA PRO A 581 -1.65 2.91 2.83
C PRO A 581 -0.30 2.69 2.13
N ARG A 582 0.15 1.43 2.08
CA ARG A 582 1.31 0.97 1.30
C ARG A 582 0.91 -0.27 0.53
N ILE A 583 0.95 -0.22 -0.79
CA ILE A 583 0.63 -1.35 -1.66
C ILE A 583 1.81 -2.32 -1.62
N GLU A 584 1.60 -3.49 -1.03
CA GLU A 584 2.62 -4.53 -0.90
C GLU A 584 2.64 -5.43 -2.14
N ARG A 585 1.47 -5.60 -2.76
CA ARG A 585 1.27 -6.30 -4.02
C ARG A 585 0.23 -5.53 -4.82
N ALA A 586 0.67 -4.88 -5.91
CA ALA A 586 -0.22 -4.29 -6.89
C ALA A 586 -0.97 -5.39 -7.68
N LEU A 587 -2.07 -5.04 -8.33
CA LEU A 587 -2.73 -5.97 -9.26
C LEU A 587 -1.90 -6.05 -10.54
N ASP A 588 -1.28 -7.19 -10.79
CA ASP A 588 -0.67 -7.46 -12.09
C ASP A 588 -1.77 -7.89 -13.05
N LEU A 589 -1.99 -7.13 -14.12
CA LEU A 589 -3.03 -7.41 -15.09
C LEU A 589 -2.49 -8.44 -16.10
N PRO A 590 -3.24 -9.52 -16.39
CA PRO A 590 -2.78 -10.50 -17.36
C PRO A 590 -2.62 -9.84 -18.74
N ALA A 591 -1.58 -10.24 -19.47
CA ALA A 591 -1.29 -9.69 -20.79
C ALA A 591 -2.52 -9.73 -21.71
N ALA A 592 -2.66 -8.73 -22.58
CA ALA A 592 -3.88 -8.54 -23.38
C ALA A 592 -4.30 -9.78 -24.21
N SER A 593 -3.35 -10.64 -24.59
CA SER A 593 -3.58 -11.92 -25.27
C SER A 593 -4.33 -12.98 -24.44
N ASN A 594 -4.35 -12.87 -23.11
CA ASN A 594 -5.12 -13.72 -22.22
C ASN A 594 -6.52 -13.15 -21.91
N SER A 595 -6.71 -11.83 -22.03
CA SER A 595 -8.02 -11.18 -21.85
C SER A 595 -8.80 -10.98 -23.15
N TYR A 596 -8.11 -10.96 -24.31
CA TYR A 596 -8.67 -10.76 -25.63
C TYR A 596 -8.23 -11.88 -26.56
N PHE A 597 -9.12 -12.86 -26.76
CA PHE A 597 -8.93 -13.99 -27.66
C PHE A 597 -10.25 -14.31 -28.38
N HIS A 598 -10.18 -14.92 -29.56
CA HIS A 598 -11.37 -15.44 -30.24
C HIS A 598 -11.92 -16.64 -29.46
N SER A 599 -13.22 -16.64 -29.15
CA SER A 599 -13.89 -17.74 -28.42
C SER A 599 -14.83 -18.57 -29.31
N GLY A 600 -14.72 -18.46 -30.64
CA GLY A 600 -15.56 -19.17 -31.60
C GLY A 600 -16.92 -18.52 -31.81
N THR A 601 -17.95 -19.34 -32.01
CA THR A 601 -19.35 -18.91 -32.17
C THR A 601 -20.23 -19.52 -31.08
N GLU A 602 -21.45 -19.01 -30.88
CA GLU A 602 -22.39 -19.52 -29.86
C GLU A 602 -22.64 -21.04 -29.96
N GLY A 603 -22.56 -21.61 -31.17
CA GLY A 603 -22.70 -23.04 -31.41
C GLY A 603 -21.41 -23.87 -31.31
N ARG A 604 -20.21 -23.24 -31.26
CA ARG A 604 -18.92 -23.94 -31.15
C ARG A 604 -17.81 -23.02 -30.61
N LEU A 605 -17.35 -23.33 -29.41
CA LEU A 605 -16.20 -22.69 -28.78
C LEU A 605 -14.89 -23.20 -29.39
N THR A 606 -14.09 -22.28 -29.92
CA THR A 606 -12.74 -22.57 -30.45
C THR A 606 -11.89 -21.30 -30.42
N LEU A 607 -10.56 -21.46 -30.31
CA LEU A 607 -9.61 -20.35 -30.41
C LEU A 607 -9.31 -19.92 -31.85
N GLU A 608 -9.68 -20.75 -32.84
CA GLU A 608 -9.40 -20.50 -34.25
C GLU A 608 -10.50 -19.62 -34.89
N PRO A 609 -10.15 -18.44 -35.43
CA PRO A 609 -11.11 -17.63 -36.17
C PRO A 609 -11.46 -18.32 -37.49
N LEU A 610 -12.74 -18.28 -37.88
CA LEU A 610 -13.17 -18.77 -39.19
C LEU A 610 -12.80 -17.74 -40.27
N THR A 611 -11.55 -17.77 -40.71
CA THR A 611 -11.00 -16.93 -41.79
C THR A 611 -10.54 -17.80 -42.96
N THR A 612 -10.41 -17.18 -44.13
CA THR A 612 -9.76 -17.76 -45.31
C THR A 612 -8.49 -17.00 -45.69
N GLU A 613 -8.14 -15.95 -44.94
CA GLU A 613 -6.85 -15.24 -45.06
C GLU A 613 -5.77 -16.12 -44.43
N ALA A 614 -4.79 -16.54 -45.25
CA ALA A 614 -3.66 -17.33 -44.77
C ALA A 614 -2.97 -16.64 -43.58
N PRO A 615 -2.54 -17.38 -42.54
CA PRO A 615 -1.90 -16.79 -41.38
C PRO A 615 -0.69 -15.97 -41.84
N ARG A 616 -0.69 -14.67 -41.54
CA ARG A 616 0.50 -13.85 -41.76
C ARG A 616 1.64 -14.51 -40.97
N PRO A 617 2.82 -14.72 -41.57
CA PRO A 617 3.96 -15.17 -40.81
C PRO A 617 4.11 -14.20 -39.64
N ALA A 618 4.20 -14.73 -38.43
CA ALA A 618 4.38 -13.92 -37.23
C ALA A 618 5.53 -12.96 -37.51
N ALA A 619 5.28 -11.66 -37.39
CA ALA A 619 6.31 -10.65 -37.62
C ALA A 619 7.54 -11.08 -36.80
N PRO A 620 8.76 -11.10 -37.38
CA PRO A 620 9.94 -11.52 -36.66
C PRO A 620 9.97 -10.78 -35.33
N ALA A 621 10.07 -11.52 -34.22
CA ALA A 621 10.19 -10.92 -32.90
C ALA A 621 11.26 -9.83 -33.01
N ALA A 622 10.89 -8.60 -32.65
CA ALA A 622 11.67 -7.42 -33.01
C ALA A 622 13.14 -7.67 -32.72
N ALA A 623 13.98 -7.54 -33.75
CA ALA A 623 15.42 -7.69 -33.58
C ALA A 623 15.87 -6.80 -32.42
N PRO A 624 16.81 -7.25 -31.57
CA PRO A 624 17.27 -6.42 -30.46
C PRO A 624 17.63 -5.04 -30.99
N GLU A 625 17.10 -3.98 -30.35
CA GLU A 625 17.42 -2.61 -30.73
C GLU A 625 18.93 -2.48 -30.76
N GLN A 626 19.49 -2.28 -31.95
CA GLN A 626 20.92 -2.04 -32.09
C GLN A 626 21.20 -0.73 -31.35
N GLU A 627 22.08 -0.82 -30.34
CA GLU A 627 22.55 0.33 -29.59
C GLU A 627 22.96 1.43 -30.57
N GLN A 628 22.40 2.62 -30.40
CA GLN A 628 22.75 3.77 -31.23
C GLN A 628 24.24 4.04 -31.06
N GLU A 629 24.98 3.81 -32.14
CA GLU A 629 26.41 4.02 -32.23
C GLU A 629 26.73 5.45 -31.78
N ALA A 630 27.44 5.58 -30.65
CA ALA A 630 27.79 6.86 -30.09
C ALA A 630 28.69 7.61 -31.07
N SER A 631 28.24 8.77 -31.55
CA SER A 631 28.98 9.58 -32.50
C SER A 631 30.32 10.02 -31.91
N ALA A 632 31.41 9.46 -32.45
CA ALA A 632 32.75 9.92 -32.15
C ALA A 632 32.93 11.38 -32.61
N PRO A 633 33.56 12.26 -31.80
CA PRO A 633 33.82 13.62 -32.21
C PRO A 633 34.93 13.65 -33.27
N ALA A 634 34.66 14.35 -34.39
CA ALA A 634 35.65 14.52 -35.45
C ALA A 634 36.84 15.36 -34.96
N LEU A 635 38.05 14.81 -35.11
CA LEU A 635 39.31 15.53 -34.98
C LEU A 635 39.68 16.12 -36.34
N ASP A 636 39.47 17.42 -36.53
CA ASP A 636 40.04 18.16 -37.65
C ASP A 636 40.68 19.48 -37.17
N SER A 637 42.00 19.55 -37.27
CA SER A 637 42.80 20.76 -37.15
C SER A 637 44.15 20.49 -37.84
N PRO A 638 44.46 21.14 -38.96
CA PRO A 638 45.63 20.78 -39.77
C PRO A 638 46.94 21.27 -39.14
N LEU A 639 48.00 20.49 -39.33
CA LEU A 639 49.38 20.92 -39.04
C LEU A 639 49.76 22.13 -39.90
N ALA A 640 50.40 23.11 -39.26
CA ALA A 640 51.30 24.04 -39.93
C ALA A 640 52.61 24.13 -39.12
N ALA A 641 53.66 23.53 -39.67
CA ALA A 641 55.06 23.78 -39.30
C ALA A 641 55.64 24.84 -40.29
N PRO A 642 56.91 25.30 -40.23
CA PRO A 642 58.09 24.73 -39.59
C PRO A 642 58.26 25.03 -38.09
#